data_AF-A0A8B6D2Y3-F1
#
_entry.id   AF-A0A8B6D2Y3-F1
#
_cell.length_a   1.000
_cell.length_b   1.000
_cell.length_c   1.000
_cell.angle_alpha   90.00
_cell.angle_beta   90.00
_cell.angle_gamma   90.00
#
_symmetry.space_group_name_H-M   'P 1'
#
loop_
_entity.id
_entity.type
_entity.pdbx_description
1 polymer ?
#
loop_
_entity_poly.entity_id
_entity_poly.type
_entity_poly.pdbx_seq_one_letter_code
_entity_poly.pdbx_strand_id
1 'polypeptide(L)'
;MMTENDMPEILCKCLSEKAGSITIIPADLILYTCVNKYLAETWLERYQPPRRIDPDTINWLRSLGRKVRGQEYNIRTKRQAARRVRREIRTLTDAQRKRFIRAVQQLKTRRIGSTNRYDALASAHDGRALGSAHSGPNFPSWHREYLKLFEAALQEIDDRVTLPFFDSRLDYNLYDPKESNFWGDDFMGDHQGVVSSGPFSGWRQRNDAFLERNGGASGSLISPRGIRNVLSRRKNIDILSPWANERFDLENYHNAVHVWVGGTMLGVNTAPSDPVFFLHHCFIDYVWEHFRQRQTVDPETDYPFDQRAPPSHAPNRIMDNLETGKRNIEGYSNDYTDQYYRYARSPRTCRQCRNRYPYLKCGDWYRGLCSATKRPQIAAEFPVEWESWSLEPTFAPGNGAGASGNGAGALGDREPTQRATSKQDLGITKKFSSTITDKRKKPPRKRRSTDMDSSMQNSFLLDGKPDIKRWVFIPVKIVHRRPSGLLFDTKVIKNKNIVDGVDVYSYNKYMNYTEEDQQAAYARRFTSGSGADKVYVQVDGMSYNGKYIDYTIVDSRLPVTESVAFVAVKNPKLNSSISYISAYDSHGRICRPYCHSYGSNSNQYGKCSGVVNLTEEKPKLYGEDVGEVTQLLYKSGKGKGFSRSDENIFLSFYCDFHEIPWGK
;
A
#
# COMPACT_ATOMS: atom_id res chain seq x y z
N MET A 1 8.52 -29.76 -0.35
CA MET A 1 7.13 -30.15 -0.12
C MET A 1 6.44 -28.94 0.50
N MET A 2 5.12 -28.84 0.44
CA MET A 2 4.39 -27.80 1.16
C MET A 2 3.52 -28.46 2.22
N THR A 3 3.60 -27.95 3.46
CA THR A 3 2.82 -28.46 4.59
C THR A 3 2.18 -27.29 5.34
N GLU A 4 1.07 -27.58 6.03
CA GLU A 4 0.50 -26.65 6.99
C GLU A 4 1.42 -26.53 8.22
N ASN A 5 1.39 -25.36 8.86
CA ASN A 5 1.99 -25.13 10.17
C ASN A 5 0.96 -24.44 11.09
N ASP A 6 1.18 -24.50 12.40
CA ASP A 6 0.28 -23.89 13.36
C ASP A 6 0.35 -22.35 13.27
N MET A 7 -0.81 -21.72 13.48
CA MET A 7 -0.86 -20.26 13.59
C MET A 7 -0.20 -19.81 14.90
N PRO A 8 0.74 -18.84 14.86
CA PRO A 8 1.33 -18.30 16.08
C PRO A 8 0.27 -17.76 17.04
N GLU A 9 0.43 -18.02 18.35
CA GLU A 9 -0.57 -17.68 19.37
C GLU A 9 -0.95 -16.20 19.37
N ILE A 10 0.03 -15.30 19.26
CA ILE A 10 -0.19 -13.84 19.22
C ILE A 10 -1.07 -13.45 18.02
N LEU A 11 -0.81 -14.03 16.85
CA LEU A 11 -1.59 -13.75 15.64
C LEU A 11 -3.00 -14.33 15.76
N CYS A 12 -3.11 -15.60 16.18
CA CYS A 12 -4.38 -16.29 16.40
C CYS A 12 -5.27 -15.55 17.39
N LYS A 13 -4.70 -15.11 18.53
CA LYS A 13 -5.40 -14.32 19.54
C LYS A 13 -5.92 -13.00 18.98
N CYS A 14 -5.08 -12.25 18.26
CA CYS A 14 -5.51 -10.98 17.66
C CYS A 14 -6.66 -11.19 16.66
N LEU A 15 -6.53 -12.16 15.75
CA LEU A 15 -7.55 -12.44 14.75
C LEU A 15 -8.87 -12.91 15.40
N SER A 16 -8.78 -13.73 16.45
CA SER A 16 -9.94 -14.19 17.23
C SER A 16 -10.63 -13.04 17.98
N GLU A 17 -9.87 -12.13 18.60
CA GLU A 17 -10.42 -10.94 19.27
C GLU A 17 -11.10 -9.99 18.28
N LYS A 18 -10.54 -9.88 17.07
CA LYS A 18 -11.04 -9.01 15.99
C LYS A 18 -12.17 -9.65 15.17
N ALA A 19 -12.45 -10.93 15.36
CA ALA A 19 -13.51 -11.67 14.67
C ALA A 19 -14.89 -10.99 14.82
N GLY A 20 -15.23 -10.50 16.03
CA GLY A 20 -16.48 -9.77 16.27
C GLY A 20 -16.58 -8.41 15.57
N SER A 21 -15.46 -7.92 15.02
CA SER A 21 -15.39 -6.63 14.31
C SER A 21 -15.47 -6.77 12.79
N ILE A 22 -15.56 -8.00 12.27
CA ILE A 22 -15.60 -8.29 10.83
C ILE A 22 -16.80 -7.65 10.12
N THR A 23 -17.87 -7.34 10.85
CA THR A 23 -19.06 -6.64 10.33
C THR A 23 -18.93 -5.12 10.35
N ILE A 24 -17.87 -4.59 11.00
CA ILE A 24 -17.63 -3.15 11.18
C ILE A 24 -16.39 -2.68 10.39
N ILE A 25 -15.36 -3.51 10.34
CA ILE A 25 -14.08 -3.21 9.70
C ILE A 25 -13.77 -4.20 8.57
N PRO A 26 -13.36 -3.71 7.38
CA PRO A 26 -12.90 -4.55 6.27
C PRO A 26 -11.74 -5.49 6.64
N ALA A 27 -11.74 -6.67 6.02
CA ALA A 27 -10.81 -7.77 6.28
C ALA A 27 -9.34 -7.40 6.18
N ASP A 28 -8.95 -6.67 5.13
CA ASP A 28 -7.57 -6.28 4.87
C ASP A 28 -7.03 -5.37 5.98
N LEU A 29 -7.88 -4.56 6.62
CA LEU A 29 -7.48 -3.75 7.78
C LEU A 29 -7.28 -4.61 9.04
N ILE A 30 -8.13 -5.61 9.27
CA ILE A 30 -7.96 -6.58 10.37
C ILE A 30 -6.66 -7.36 10.18
N LEU A 31 -6.44 -7.90 8.98
CA LEU A 31 -5.24 -8.63 8.60
C LEU A 31 -3.99 -7.76 8.77
N TYR A 32 -4.01 -6.54 8.23
CA TYR A 32 -2.90 -5.59 8.38
C TYR A 32 -2.57 -5.33 9.85
N THR A 33 -3.58 -5.06 10.69
CA THR A 33 -3.39 -4.77 12.11
C THR A 33 -2.84 -5.97 12.86
N CYS A 34 -3.43 -7.15 12.70
CA CYS A 34 -3.00 -8.34 13.46
C CYS A 34 -1.66 -8.90 13.00
N VAL A 35 -1.40 -8.92 11.70
CA VAL A 35 -0.09 -9.34 11.18
C VAL A 35 0.98 -8.37 11.66
N ASN A 36 0.79 -7.06 11.52
CA ASN A 36 1.82 -6.11 11.97
C ASN A 36 2.03 -6.11 13.47
N LYS A 37 0.98 -6.35 14.28
CA LYS A 37 1.12 -6.56 15.72
C LYS A 37 2.00 -7.76 16.02
N TYR A 38 1.71 -8.92 15.42
CA TYR A 38 2.54 -10.11 15.54
C TYR A 38 3.99 -9.81 15.12
N LEU A 39 4.18 -9.14 13.96
CA LEU A 39 5.50 -8.86 13.43
C LEU A 39 6.31 -7.95 14.36
N ALA A 40 5.65 -6.97 14.99
CA ALA A 40 6.24 -6.03 15.93
C ALA A 40 6.63 -6.68 17.26
N GLU A 41 5.73 -7.48 17.85
CA GLU A 41 5.97 -8.13 19.15
C GLU A 41 7.07 -9.19 19.08
N THR A 42 7.14 -9.93 17.97
CA THR A 42 8.12 -11.01 17.78
C THR A 42 9.41 -10.56 17.09
N TRP A 43 9.59 -9.26 16.85
CA TRP A 43 10.73 -8.75 16.07
C TRP A 43 12.08 -9.20 16.64
N LEU A 44 12.28 -9.07 17.95
CA LEU A 44 13.55 -9.39 18.61
C LEU A 44 13.92 -10.87 18.55
N GLU A 45 12.90 -11.73 18.49
CA GLU A 45 13.05 -13.19 18.42
C GLU A 45 13.33 -13.63 16.99
N ARG A 46 12.65 -13.00 16.01
CA ARG A 46 12.72 -13.38 14.60
C ARG A 46 13.93 -12.80 13.86
N TYR A 47 14.43 -11.63 14.27
CA TYR A 47 15.45 -10.89 13.54
C TYR A 47 16.64 -10.52 14.43
N GLN A 48 17.49 -11.54 14.67
CA GLN A 48 18.83 -11.40 15.24
C GLN A 48 19.87 -11.46 14.12
N PRO A 49 20.92 -10.62 14.12
CA PRO A 49 21.34 -9.72 15.19
C PRO A 49 20.61 -8.36 15.20
N PRO A 50 20.65 -7.63 16.33
CA PRO A 50 19.99 -6.33 16.48
C PRO A 50 20.45 -5.29 15.45
N ARG A 51 19.57 -4.30 15.23
CA ARG A 51 19.77 -3.09 14.42
C ARG A 51 21.21 -2.56 14.54
N ARG A 52 22.06 -2.84 13.54
CA ARG A 52 23.41 -2.26 13.44
C ARG A 52 23.29 -0.85 12.90
N ILE A 53 23.07 0.10 13.79
CA ILE A 53 23.12 1.52 13.46
C ILE A 53 24.55 1.98 13.62
N ASP A 54 25.03 2.71 12.62
CA ASP A 54 26.30 3.40 12.65
C ASP A 54 26.39 4.38 13.86
N PRO A 55 27.51 4.40 14.62
CA PRO A 55 27.67 5.30 15.77
C PRO A 55 27.45 6.77 15.44
N ASP A 56 27.85 7.23 14.25
CA ASP A 56 27.65 8.63 13.83
C ASP A 56 26.16 8.93 13.64
N THR A 57 25.42 7.96 13.11
CA THR A 57 23.95 8.07 13.00
C THR A 57 23.31 8.22 14.37
N ILE A 58 23.69 7.40 15.35
CA ILE A 58 23.19 7.52 16.72
C ILE A 58 23.57 8.88 17.33
N ASN A 59 24.81 9.32 17.15
CA ASN A 59 25.28 10.59 17.68
C ASN A 59 24.54 11.79 17.08
N TRP A 60 24.24 11.73 15.78
CA TRP A 60 23.44 12.74 15.10
C TRP A 60 21.98 12.72 15.58
N LEU A 61 21.34 11.56 15.71
CA LEU A 61 19.98 11.45 16.29
C LEU A 61 19.93 12.01 17.72
N ARG A 62 20.93 11.71 18.56
CA ARG A 62 21.08 12.32 19.90
C ARG A 62 21.26 13.83 19.84
N SER A 63 21.97 14.35 18.83
CA SER A 63 22.13 15.79 18.61
C SER A 63 20.80 16.47 18.26
N LEU A 64 19.96 15.82 17.45
CA LEU A 64 18.59 16.26 17.19
C LEU A 64 17.75 16.21 18.48
N GLY A 65 17.85 15.13 19.26
CA GLY A 65 17.17 15.02 20.55
C GLY A 65 17.57 16.15 21.51
N ARG A 66 18.87 16.50 21.60
CA ARG A 66 19.34 17.67 22.36
C ARG A 66 18.78 18.98 21.81
N LYS A 67 18.73 19.15 20.49
CA LYS A 67 18.15 20.35 19.84
C LYS A 67 16.66 20.49 20.15
N VAL A 68 15.91 19.40 20.06
CA VAL A 68 14.48 19.36 20.44
C VAL A 68 14.35 19.78 21.90
N ARG A 69 15.02 19.11 22.85
CA ARG A 69 14.98 19.48 24.28
C ARG A 69 15.44 20.92 24.55
N GLY A 70 16.45 21.41 23.83
CA GLY A 70 16.93 22.79 23.95
C GLY A 70 15.90 23.83 23.49
N GLN A 71 15.12 23.53 22.45
CA GLN A 71 13.98 24.35 22.05
C GLN A 71 12.92 24.40 23.16
N GLU A 72 12.72 23.29 23.88
CA GLU A 72 11.78 23.20 25.02
C GLU A 72 12.22 24.08 26.20
N TYR A 73 13.51 24.05 26.54
CA TYR A 73 14.08 24.85 27.63
C TYR A 73 14.13 26.36 27.29
N ASN A 74 14.58 26.72 26.08
CA ASN A 74 14.80 28.12 25.69
C ASN A 74 13.51 28.91 25.41
N ILE A 75 12.37 28.24 25.14
CA ILE A 75 11.08 28.92 24.93
C ILE A 75 10.44 29.29 26.27
N ARG A 76 10.70 28.54 27.35
CA ARG A 76 10.26 28.92 28.72
C ARG A 76 10.85 30.27 29.18
N THR A 77 11.93 30.74 28.57
CA THR A 77 12.59 32.03 28.87
C THR A 77 12.32 33.15 27.86
N LYS A 78 11.80 32.87 26.64
CA LYS A 78 11.51 33.88 25.60
C LYS A 78 10.08 33.75 25.05
N ARG A 79 9.12 34.43 25.68
CA ARG A 79 7.68 34.50 25.29
C ARG A 79 7.36 35.12 23.92
N GLN A 80 8.33 35.41 23.04
CA GLN A 80 8.14 36.30 21.87
C GLN A 80 8.46 35.71 20.48
N ALA A 81 8.90 34.45 20.34
CA ALA A 81 9.04 33.86 19.00
C ALA A 81 7.67 33.47 18.42
N ALA A 82 7.34 33.95 17.22
CA ALA A 82 6.10 33.57 16.55
C ALA A 82 6.02 32.06 16.35
N ARG A 83 5.04 31.42 17.00
CA ARG A 83 4.85 29.96 16.97
C ARG A 83 4.63 29.44 15.55
N ARG A 84 5.39 28.41 15.16
CA ARG A 84 5.31 27.78 13.83
C ARG A 84 3.96 27.13 13.62
N VAL A 85 3.46 27.19 12.39
CA VAL A 85 2.11 26.72 12.04
C VAL A 85 2.19 25.59 11.02
N ARG A 86 1.93 24.37 11.46
CA ARG A 86 1.78 23.20 10.58
C ARG A 86 0.49 23.35 9.79
N ARG A 87 0.57 23.21 8.46
CA ARG A 87 -0.51 23.48 7.51
C ARG A 87 -0.74 22.29 6.60
N GLU A 88 -1.96 22.18 6.10
CA GLU A 88 -2.27 21.22 5.05
C GLU A 88 -1.42 21.55 3.80
N ILE A 89 -0.76 20.57 3.22
CA ILE A 89 0.28 20.78 2.20
C ILE A 89 -0.20 21.51 0.94
N ARG A 90 -1.46 21.34 0.53
CA ARG A 90 -2.10 22.01 -0.62
C ARG A 90 -2.57 23.43 -0.31
N THR A 91 -2.52 23.84 0.97
CA THR A 91 -2.76 25.24 1.40
C THR A 91 -1.48 26.06 1.52
N LEU A 92 -0.31 25.44 1.30
CA LEU A 92 0.96 26.14 1.22
C LEU A 92 1.09 26.90 -0.10
N THR A 93 1.84 28.01 -0.07
CA THR A 93 2.34 28.63 -1.30
C THR A 93 3.35 27.71 -1.98
N ASP A 94 3.56 27.88 -3.28
CA ASP A 94 4.55 27.09 -4.04
C ASP A 94 5.97 27.24 -3.46
N ALA A 95 6.34 28.43 -3.00
CA ALA A 95 7.63 28.67 -2.35
C ALA A 95 7.78 27.88 -1.05
N GLN A 96 6.74 27.81 -0.22
CA GLN A 96 6.75 27.03 1.02
C GLN A 96 6.79 25.53 0.72
N ARG A 97 5.99 25.05 -0.25
CA ARG A 97 5.96 23.65 -0.66
C ARG A 97 7.32 23.21 -1.22
N LYS A 98 7.89 23.98 -2.16
CA LYS A 98 9.21 23.71 -2.74
C LYS A 98 10.32 23.75 -1.68
N ARG A 99 10.22 24.61 -0.67
CA ARG A 99 11.18 24.64 0.46
C ARG A 99 11.14 23.36 1.27
N PHE A 100 9.94 22.89 1.64
CA PHE A 100 9.76 21.63 2.35
C PHE A 100 10.32 20.45 1.54
N ILE A 101 9.90 20.31 0.28
CA ILE A 101 10.36 19.23 -0.60
C ILE A 101 11.88 19.26 -0.76
N ARG A 102 12.48 20.44 -0.98
CA ARG A 102 13.94 20.59 -1.08
C ARG A 102 14.66 20.17 0.21
N ALA A 103 14.11 20.50 1.38
CA ALA A 103 14.71 20.08 2.64
C ALA A 103 14.68 18.57 2.82
N VAL A 104 13.56 17.92 2.44
CA VAL A 104 13.44 16.45 2.44
C VAL A 104 14.45 15.81 1.47
N GLN A 105 14.57 16.34 0.25
CA GLN A 105 15.58 15.90 -0.73
C GLN A 105 17.01 16.03 -0.19
N GLN A 106 17.33 17.14 0.50
CA GLN A 106 18.65 17.31 1.09
C GLN A 106 18.93 16.35 2.25
N LEU A 107 17.92 15.95 3.03
CA LEU A 107 18.13 14.89 4.02
C LEU A 107 18.48 13.55 3.34
N LYS A 108 17.91 13.29 2.15
CA LYS A 108 18.19 12.06 1.38
C LYS A 108 19.59 12.05 0.77
N THR A 109 20.15 13.22 0.44
CA THR A 109 21.50 13.32 -0.16
C THR A 109 22.62 13.48 0.87
N ARG A 110 22.37 14.15 2.00
CA ARG A 110 23.40 14.37 3.03
C ARG A 110 23.70 13.08 3.79
N ARG A 111 24.96 12.66 3.74
CA ARG A 111 25.46 11.45 4.41
C ARG A 111 25.63 11.65 5.92
N ILE A 112 25.47 10.57 6.66
CA ILE A 112 25.80 10.43 8.09
C ILE A 112 26.23 8.97 8.32
N GLY A 113 27.50 8.78 8.68
CA GLY A 113 28.12 7.45 8.72
C GLY A 113 27.88 6.66 7.42
N SER A 114 27.49 5.41 7.56
CA SER A 114 27.15 4.51 6.44
C SER A 114 25.82 4.78 5.71
N THR A 115 25.03 5.78 6.10
CA THR A 115 23.72 6.07 5.48
C THR A 115 23.52 7.56 5.16
N ASN A 116 22.33 7.96 4.73
CA ASN A 116 21.92 9.37 4.61
C ASN A 116 21.00 9.77 5.76
N ARG A 117 20.87 11.08 6.00
CA ARG A 117 20.11 11.63 7.13
C ARG A 117 18.63 11.25 7.10
N TYR A 118 18.03 11.12 5.92
CA TYR A 118 16.64 10.67 5.80
C TYR A 118 16.49 9.21 6.25
N ASP A 119 17.32 8.32 5.74
CA ASP A 119 17.26 6.88 6.07
C ASP A 119 17.69 6.59 7.51
N ALA A 120 18.59 7.40 8.07
CA ALA A 120 18.89 7.43 9.49
C ALA A 120 17.62 7.72 10.32
N LEU A 121 16.85 8.74 9.96
CA LEU A 121 15.57 9.03 10.61
C LEU A 121 14.54 7.93 10.38
N ALA A 122 14.37 7.44 9.16
CA ALA A 122 13.44 6.37 8.82
C ALA A 122 13.71 5.11 9.67
N SER A 123 14.99 4.79 9.89
CA SER A 123 15.37 3.62 10.68
C SER A 123 14.97 3.70 12.15
N ALA A 124 14.62 4.88 12.70
CA ALA A 124 14.17 5.00 14.08
C ALA A 124 12.89 4.20 14.36
N HIS A 125 12.01 4.08 13.35
CA HIS A 125 10.77 3.30 13.38
C HIS A 125 11.02 1.87 12.88
N ASP A 126 11.94 1.18 13.55
CA ASP A 126 12.32 -0.20 13.25
C ASP A 126 12.66 -0.93 14.56
N GLY A 127 12.70 -2.26 14.54
CA GLY A 127 13.01 -3.07 15.71
C GLY A 127 12.15 -2.79 16.95
N ARG A 128 12.77 -2.52 18.11
CA ARG A 128 12.04 -2.34 19.39
C ARG A 128 10.99 -1.23 19.36
N ALA A 129 11.18 -0.22 18.52
CA ALA A 129 10.20 0.86 18.36
C ALA A 129 8.87 0.37 17.79
N LEU A 130 8.85 -0.72 17.01
CA LEU A 130 7.61 -1.22 16.41
C LEU A 130 6.59 -1.58 17.49
N GLY A 131 7.03 -2.26 18.56
CA GLY A 131 6.19 -2.67 19.68
C GLY A 131 5.96 -1.60 20.75
N SER A 132 6.66 -0.46 20.72
CA SER A 132 6.36 0.69 21.61
C SER A 132 5.63 1.82 20.91
N ALA A 133 5.62 1.86 19.57
CA ALA A 133 4.98 2.91 18.79
C ALA A 133 3.59 2.54 18.24
N HIS A 134 3.14 1.28 18.33
CA HIS A 134 1.87 0.82 17.74
C HIS A 134 1.07 -0.05 18.70
N SER A 135 -0.22 -0.23 18.43
CA SER A 135 -1.12 -1.13 19.18
C SER A 135 -1.20 -0.82 20.68
N GLY A 136 -1.07 0.46 21.05
CA GLY A 136 -1.06 0.86 22.45
C GLY A 136 -1.10 2.38 22.68
N PRO A 137 -1.20 2.82 23.95
CA PRO A 137 -1.43 4.21 24.34
C PRO A 137 -0.28 5.18 23.99
N ASN A 138 0.90 4.63 23.74
CA ASN A 138 2.05 5.42 23.29
C ASN A 138 2.00 5.76 21.79
N PHE A 139 1.12 5.16 21.00
CA PHE A 139 1.03 5.39 19.55
C PHE A 139 1.06 6.87 19.15
N PRO A 140 0.17 7.75 19.64
CA PRO A 140 0.18 9.14 19.22
C PRO A 140 1.37 9.92 19.79
N SER A 141 1.85 9.52 20.98
CA SER A 141 2.93 10.19 21.71
C SER A 141 4.30 9.95 21.08
N TRP A 142 4.62 8.69 20.76
CA TRP A 142 5.85 8.30 20.08
C TRP A 142 5.94 8.97 18.71
N HIS A 143 4.87 8.91 17.92
CA HIS A 143 4.85 9.52 16.59
C HIS A 143 4.92 11.06 16.65
N ARG A 144 4.32 11.71 17.66
CA ARG A 144 4.45 13.15 17.89
C ARG A 144 5.89 13.59 18.12
N GLU A 145 6.64 12.87 18.96
CA GLU A 145 8.05 13.15 19.20
C GLU A 145 8.91 12.81 17.96
N TYR A 146 8.57 11.75 17.23
CA TYR A 146 9.25 11.40 15.99
C TYR A 146 9.09 12.50 14.92
N LEU A 147 7.90 13.07 14.77
CA LEU A 147 7.64 14.21 13.89
C LEU A 147 8.45 15.45 14.29
N LYS A 148 8.69 15.66 15.59
CA LYS A 148 9.52 16.76 16.11
C LYS A 148 10.99 16.57 15.77
N LEU A 149 11.52 15.34 15.83
CA LEU A 149 12.87 15.04 15.35
C LEU A 149 13.00 15.25 13.84
N PHE A 150 12.03 14.78 13.05
CA PHE A 150 12.02 14.99 11.60
C PHE A 150 11.98 16.49 11.25
N GLU A 151 11.11 17.26 11.90
CA GLU A 151 11.03 18.72 11.73
C GLU A 151 12.33 19.43 12.15
N ALA A 152 12.97 19.01 13.25
CA ALA A 152 14.24 19.56 13.69
C ALA A 152 15.38 19.29 12.69
N ALA A 153 15.38 18.13 12.04
CA ALA A 153 16.31 17.76 10.98
C ALA A 153 16.09 18.58 9.71
N LEU A 154 14.83 18.77 9.29
CA LEU A 154 14.50 19.66 8.16
C LEU A 154 14.97 21.10 8.44
N GLN A 155 14.89 21.54 9.69
CA GLN A 155 15.34 22.87 10.11
C GLN A 155 16.87 23.00 10.23
N GLU A 156 17.63 21.90 10.23
CA GLU A 156 19.09 21.99 10.00
C GLU A 156 19.42 22.33 8.54
N ILE A 157 18.50 22.05 7.62
CA ILE A 157 18.64 22.37 6.20
C ILE A 157 18.16 23.80 5.91
N ASP A 158 16.94 24.11 6.34
CA ASP A 158 16.34 25.43 6.21
C ASP A 158 15.46 25.69 7.43
N ASP A 159 15.92 26.60 8.28
CA ASP A 159 15.28 26.94 9.55
C ASP A 159 13.88 27.55 9.38
N ARG A 160 13.43 27.91 8.18
CA ARG A 160 12.06 28.38 7.91
C ARG A 160 11.08 27.23 7.66
N VAL A 161 11.55 26.00 7.50
CA VAL A 161 10.68 24.85 7.28
C VAL A 161 9.81 24.59 8.51
N THR A 162 8.53 24.38 8.23
CA THR A 162 7.54 23.88 9.18
C THR A 162 6.88 22.69 8.53
N LEU A 163 6.75 21.58 9.27
CA LEU A 163 6.24 20.32 8.76
C LEU A 163 4.77 20.49 8.32
N PRO A 164 4.42 20.27 7.04
CA PRO A 164 3.03 20.22 6.63
C PRO A 164 2.40 18.86 6.94
N PHE A 165 1.09 18.78 6.82
CA PHE A 165 0.34 17.53 6.93
C PHE A 165 -0.48 17.24 5.66
N PHE A 166 -0.76 15.96 5.45
CA PHE A 166 -1.63 15.47 4.37
C PHE A 166 -3.00 15.10 4.92
N ASP A 167 -4.00 15.98 4.75
CA ASP A 167 -5.38 15.67 5.11
C ASP A 167 -6.03 14.78 4.03
N SER A 168 -5.86 13.47 4.18
CA SER A 168 -6.37 12.45 3.25
C SER A 168 -7.90 12.45 3.12
N ARG A 169 -8.62 13.13 4.01
CA ARG A 169 -10.08 13.29 3.90
C ARG A 169 -10.50 14.20 2.75
N LEU A 170 -9.65 15.13 2.34
CA LEU A 170 -9.92 15.98 1.17
C LEU A 170 -9.90 15.15 -0.12
N ASP A 171 -9.03 14.15 -0.17
CA ASP A 171 -8.84 13.20 -1.24
C ASP A 171 -9.94 12.14 -1.21
N TYR A 172 -10.32 11.67 -0.01
CA TYR A 172 -11.49 10.82 0.18
C TYR A 172 -12.74 11.46 -0.42
N ASN A 173 -12.87 12.79 -0.44
CA ASN A 173 -14.03 13.49 -0.98
C ASN A 173 -14.06 13.58 -2.52
N LEU A 174 -13.00 13.18 -3.23
CA LEU A 174 -13.00 13.09 -4.69
C LEU A 174 -14.01 12.06 -5.18
N TYR A 175 -14.35 12.11 -6.48
CA TYR A 175 -15.05 10.98 -7.08
C TYR A 175 -14.15 9.75 -7.04
N ASP A 176 -12.92 9.84 -7.56
CA ASP A 176 -11.88 8.81 -7.46
C ASP A 176 -10.65 9.38 -6.73
N PRO A 177 -10.31 8.89 -5.53
CA PRO A 177 -9.13 9.34 -4.78
C PRO A 177 -7.80 9.11 -5.49
N LYS A 178 -7.71 8.14 -6.43
CA LYS A 178 -6.49 7.88 -7.23
C LYS A 178 -6.16 9.05 -8.15
N GLU A 179 -7.14 9.86 -8.52
CA GLU A 179 -6.93 11.03 -9.36
C GLU A 179 -6.43 12.26 -8.57
N SER A 180 -6.16 12.16 -7.27
CA SER A 180 -5.75 13.32 -6.46
C SER A 180 -4.47 14.00 -7.00
N ASN A 181 -4.47 15.33 -6.95
CA ASN A 181 -3.29 16.14 -7.24
C ASN A 181 -2.11 15.90 -6.30
N PHE A 182 -2.33 15.30 -5.13
CA PHE A 182 -1.28 14.92 -4.20
C PHE A 182 -0.32 13.89 -4.82
N TRP A 183 -0.82 13.09 -5.76
CA TRP A 183 -0.06 12.12 -6.54
C TRP A 183 0.42 12.67 -7.89
N GLY A 184 0.76 13.96 -7.93
CA GLY A 184 1.32 14.65 -9.07
C GLY A 184 2.72 15.19 -8.80
N ASP A 185 3.37 15.70 -9.84
CA ASP A 185 4.78 16.11 -9.83
C ASP A 185 5.09 17.29 -8.89
N ASP A 186 4.08 18.10 -8.56
CA ASP A 186 4.21 19.20 -7.60
C ASP A 186 4.27 18.74 -6.14
N PHE A 187 3.96 17.47 -5.86
CA PHE A 187 3.80 16.90 -4.52
C PHE A 187 4.59 15.60 -4.35
N MET A 188 3.92 14.44 -4.35
CA MET A 188 4.54 13.18 -3.95
C MET A 188 4.99 12.31 -5.13
N GLY A 189 4.68 12.70 -6.37
CA GLY A 189 4.85 11.84 -7.53
C GLY A 189 3.76 10.78 -7.65
N ASP A 190 3.89 9.90 -8.65
CA ASP A 190 2.96 8.80 -8.88
C ASP A 190 2.75 7.90 -7.65
N HIS A 191 1.67 7.13 -7.70
CA HIS A 191 1.20 6.29 -6.59
C HIS A 191 1.02 4.84 -7.02
N GLN A 192 1.52 4.45 -8.19
CA GLN A 192 1.32 3.13 -8.79
C GLN A 192 2.66 2.64 -9.31
N GLY A 193 3.16 1.56 -8.75
CA GLY A 193 4.46 1.03 -9.09
C GLY A 193 5.61 1.68 -8.34
N VAL A 194 6.80 1.52 -8.90
CA VAL A 194 8.00 2.26 -8.50
C VAL A 194 7.77 3.74 -8.75
N VAL A 195 8.13 4.57 -7.77
CA VAL A 195 7.97 6.03 -7.90
C VAL A 195 8.90 6.56 -9.00
N SER A 196 8.29 6.96 -10.12
CA SER A 196 8.99 7.33 -11.36
C SER A 196 8.84 8.80 -11.74
N SER A 197 7.97 9.53 -11.05
CA SER A 197 7.64 10.93 -11.30
C SER A 197 7.67 11.78 -10.02
N GLY A 198 7.56 13.10 -10.17
CA GLY A 198 7.69 14.05 -9.07
C GLY A 198 9.05 14.08 -8.37
N PRO A 199 9.15 14.77 -7.23
CA PRO A 199 10.44 15.02 -6.58
C PRO A 199 11.09 13.77 -6.01
N PHE A 200 10.31 12.72 -5.70
CA PHE A 200 10.79 11.49 -5.10
C PHE A 200 11.05 10.38 -6.12
N SER A 201 11.05 10.71 -7.42
CA SER A 201 11.38 9.78 -8.50
C SER A 201 12.75 9.14 -8.27
N GLY A 202 12.83 7.82 -8.48
CA GLY A 202 14.07 7.04 -8.36
C GLY A 202 14.60 6.91 -6.93
N TRP A 203 13.84 7.33 -5.91
CA TRP A 203 14.22 7.14 -4.52
C TRP A 203 14.39 5.65 -4.20
N ARG A 204 15.43 5.33 -3.44
CA ARG A 204 15.67 4.01 -2.87
C ARG A 204 15.55 4.06 -1.36
N GLN A 205 15.13 2.97 -0.74
CA GLN A 205 15.15 2.75 0.70
C GLN A 205 16.58 2.44 1.17
N ARG A 206 16.80 2.36 2.49
CA ARG A 206 18.14 2.03 3.07
C ARG A 206 18.71 0.68 2.61
N ASN A 207 17.84 -0.23 2.21
CA ASN A 207 18.15 -1.58 1.73
C ASN A 207 18.25 -1.65 0.19
N ASP A 208 18.39 -0.51 -0.48
CA ASP A 208 18.44 -0.33 -1.93
C ASP A 208 17.17 -0.70 -2.72
N ALA A 209 16.11 -1.18 -2.06
CA ALA A 209 14.81 -1.36 -2.71
C ALA A 209 14.28 -0.02 -3.20
N PHE A 210 13.60 -0.01 -4.34
CA PHE A 210 12.94 1.21 -4.80
C PHE A 210 11.82 1.64 -3.84
N LEU A 211 11.55 2.93 -3.82
CA LEU A 211 10.31 3.45 -3.27
C LEU A 211 9.17 3.04 -4.20
N GLU A 212 8.16 2.35 -3.66
CA GLU A 212 7.02 1.84 -4.43
C GLU A 212 5.69 2.06 -3.72
N ARG A 213 4.61 2.17 -4.50
CA ARG A 213 3.25 2.42 -4.02
C ARG A 213 2.24 1.62 -4.86
N ASN A 214 1.13 1.21 -4.24
CA ASN A 214 0.02 0.51 -4.90
C ASN A 214 -1.30 1.23 -4.55
N GLY A 215 -1.31 2.55 -4.82
CA GLY A 215 -2.27 3.50 -4.28
C GLY A 215 -3.71 3.24 -4.70
N GLY A 216 -4.55 2.85 -3.75
CA GLY A 216 -5.96 2.56 -3.93
C GLY A 216 -6.29 1.16 -4.43
N ALA A 217 -5.32 0.23 -4.42
CA ALA A 217 -5.60 -1.19 -4.67
C ALA A 217 -6.38 -1.84 -3.50
N SER A 218 -6.05 -1.46 -2.27
CA SER A 218 -6.79 -1.84 -1.05
C SER A 218 -6.87 -0.65 -0.10
N GLY A 219 -7.40 -0.83 1.11
CA GLY A 219 -7.42 0.24 2.11
C GLY A 219 -8.41 1.35 1.81
N SER A 220 -8.38 2.40 2.63
CA SER A 220 -9.19 3.59 2.42
C SER A 220 -8.53 4.83 3.00
N LEU A 221 -8.73 5.96 2.33
CA LEU A 221 -8.46 7.27 2.92
C LEU A 221 -9.46 7.59 4.04
N ILE A 222 -9.10 8.52 4.93
CA ILE A 222 -9.90 8.82 6.13
C ILE A 222 -11.17 9.57 5.73
N SER A 223 -12.34 8.99 6.02
CA SER A 223 -13.61 9.65 5.73
C SER A 223 -13.94 10.79 6.73
N PRO A 224 -14.80 11.77 6.35
CA PRO A 224 -15.31 12.75 7.31
C PRO A 224 -16.05 12.13 8.49
N ARG A 225 -16.68 10.97 8.29
CA ARG A 225 -17.33 10.22 9.37
C ARG A 225 -16.31 9.60 10.32
N GLY A 226 -15.20 9.08 9.79
CA GLY A 226 -14.11 8.52 10.59
C GLY A 226 -13.54 9.54 11.58
N ILE A 227 -13.20 10.74 11.10
CA ILE A 227 -12.75 11.83 11.98
C ILE A 227 -13.81 12.19 13.02
N ARG A 228 -15.09 12.25 12.64
CA ARG A 228 -16.18 12.52 13.60
C ARG A 228 -16.33 11.43 14.64
N ASN A 229 -16.11 10.16 14.28
CA ASN A 229 -16.17 9.05 15.23
C ASN A 229 -15.09 9.24 16.32
N VAL A 230 -13.83 9.47 15.96
CA VAL A 230 -12.74 9.75 16.92
C VAL A 230 -13.06 10.98 17.77
N LEU A 231 -13.41 12.11 17.14
CA LEU A 231 -13.72 13.37 17.85
C LEU A 231 -15.03 13.33 18.66
N SER A 232 -15.82 12.27 18.57
CA SER A 232 -17.02 12.08 19.39
C SER A 232 -16.70 11.59 20.80
N ARG A 233 -15.51 11.00 21.00
CA ARG A 233 -15.04 10.52 22.30
C ARG A 233 -14.42 11.65 23.12
N ARG A 234 -14.15 11.39 24.41
CA ARG A 234 -13.64 12.40 25.36
C ARG A 234 -12.48 11.94 26.23
N LYS A 235 -12.12 10.65 26.20
CA LYS A 235 -10.96 10.08 26.91
C LYS A 235 -10.12 9.23 25.97
N ASN A 236 -8.80 9.21 26.14
CA ASN A 236 -7.88 8.47 25.27
C ASN A 236 -8.17 6.96 25.28
N ILE A 237 -8.64 6.41 26.40
CA ILE A 237 -9.06 5.01 26.51
C ILE A 237 -10.15 4.63 25.49
N ASP A 238 -10.95 5.59 25.02
CA ASP A 238 -12.03 5.34 24.07
C ASP A 238 -11.56 5.38 22.60
N ILE A 239 -10.32 5.83 22.32
CA ILE A 239 -9.79 6.03 20.96
C ILE A 239 -8.42 5.38 20.71
N LEU A 240 -7.79 4.79 21.74
CA LEU A 240 -6.51 4.11 21.65
C LEU A 240 -6.65 2.61 21.96
N SER A 241 -5.93 1.80 21.19
CA SER A 241 -5.75 0.38 21.44
C SER A 241 -5.07 0.10 22.80
N PRO A 242 -5.35 -1.05 23.44
CA PRO A 242 -6.30 -2.10 23.01
C PRO A 242 -7.75 -1.88 23.48
N TRP A 243 -8.06 -0.75 24.12
CA TRP A 243 -9.38 -0.52 24.73
C TRP A 243 -10.44 -0.02 23.76
N ALA A 244 -10.04 0.82 22.81
CA ALA A 244 -10.97 1.47 21.92
C ALA A 244 -11.78 0.45 21.11
N ASN A 245 -13.08 0.72 20.99
CA ASN A 245 -13.86 0.05 19.96
C ASN A 245 -13.31 0.46 18.59
N GLU A 246 -13.20 -0.52 17.71
CA GLU A 246 -12.68 -0.40 16.35
C GLU A 246 -13.19 0.80 15.55
N ARG A 247 -14.46 1.16 15.75
CA ARG A 247 -15.09 2.31 15.10
C ARG A 247 -14.51 3.66 15.54
N PHE A 248 -13.94 3.74 16.74
CA PHE A 248 -13.42 4.97 17.36
C PHE A 248 -11.89 4.99 17.43
N ASP A 249 -11.22 3.85 17.19
CA ASP A 249 -9.77 3.73 17.26
C ASP A 249 -9.08 4.62 16.21
N LEU A 250 -8.22 5.53 16.66
CA LEU A 250 -7.45 6.43 15.82
C LEU A 250 -6.43 5.68 14.95
N GLU A 251 -5.79 4.66 15.49
CA GLU A 251 -4.77 3.86 14.82
C GLU A 251 -5.38 3.06 13.66
N ASN A 252 -6.64 2.61 13.76
CA ASN A 252 -7.34 1.96 12.65
C ASN A 252 -7.53 2.88 11.44
N TYR A 253 -7.97 4.14 11.67
CA TYR A 253 -8.09 5.11 10.57
C TYR A 253 -6.74 5.47 9.96
N HIS A 254 -5.69 5.48 10.79
CA HIS A 254 -4.32 5.63 10.34
C HIS A 254 -3.87 4.44 9.47
N ASN A 255 -4.12 3.20 9.92
CA ASN A 255 -3.73 1.96 9.26
C ASN A 255 -4.40 1.85 7.87
N ALA A 256 -5.67 2.27 7.76
CA ALA A 256 -6.39 2.26 6.49
C ALA A 256 -5.69 3.08 5.39
N VAL A 257 -4.99 4.17 5.75
CA VAL A 257 -4.21 4.98 4.79
C VAL A 257 -2.88 4.32 4.44
N HIS A 258 -2.22 3.67 5.40
CA HIS A 258 -1.03 2.84 5.11
C HIS A 258 -1.35 1.77 4.08
N VAL A 259 -2.48 1.06 4.28
CA VAL A 259 -2.97 0.08 3.32
C VAL A 259 -3.35 0.73 1.99
N TRP A 260 -3.98 1.90 2.01
CA TRP A 260 -4.36 2.62 0.79
C TRP A 260 -3.17 3.01 -0.06
N VAL A 261 -2.09 3.54 0.53
CA VAL A 261 -0.90 3.92 -0.25
C VAL A 261 -0.20 2.68 -0.80
N GLY A 262 -0.20 1.56 -0.06
CA GLY A 262 0.36 0.32 -0.53
C GLY A 262 1.89 0.33 -0.58
N GLY A 263 2.49 -0.71 -1.16
CA GLY A 263 3.93 -0.78 -1.43
C GLY A 263 4.78 -0.58 -0.16
N THR A 264 5.72 0.37 -0.20
CA THR A 264 6.60 0.70 0.94
C THR A 264 5.81 1.06 2.20
N MET A 265 4.62 1.68 2.08
CA MET A 265 3.78 2.07 3.22
C MET A 265 3.07 0.89 3.91
N LEU A 266 3.09 -0.32 3.34
CA LEU A 266 2.49 -1.53 3.95
C LEU A 266 3.37 -2.18 5.02
N GLY A 267 4.69 -2.05 4.91
CA GLY A 267 5.61 -2.62 5.88
C GLY A 267 5.75 -1.69 7.06
N VAL A 268 5.41 -2.13 8.26
CA VAL A 268 5.46 -1.27 9.45
C VAL A 268 6.86 -0.68 9.66
N ASN A 269 7.93 -1.43 9.40
CA ASN A 269 9.32 -0.96 9.54
C ASN A 269 9.89 -0.25 8.29
N THR A 270 9.24 -0.36 7.14
CA THR A 270 9.71 0.25 5.89
C THR A 270 8.94 1.53 5.54
N ALA A 271 7.72 1.69 6.03
CA ALA A 271 6.83 2.81 5.72
C ALA A 271 7.45 4.21 5.86
N PRO A 272 8.27 4.52 6.89
CA PRO A 272 8.95 5.82 7.01
C PRO A 272 9.93 6.13 5.86
N SER A 273 10.33 5.13 5.07
CA SER A 273 11.14 5.34 3.87
C SER A 273 10.39 6.13 2.80
N ASP A 274 9.05 6.13 2.83
CA ASP A 274 8.21 7.00 1.99
C ASP A 274 7.92 8.34 2.70
N PRO A 275 8.27 9.49 2.12
CA PRO A 275 7.94 10.81 2.68
C PRO A 275 6.45 11.06 2.96
N VAL A 276 5.54 10.30 2.34
CA VAL A 276 4.10 10.32 2.66
C VAL A 276 3.86 9.98 4.14
N PHE A 277 4.69 9.12 4.73
CA PHE A 277 4.61 8.73 6.15
C PHE A 277 4.54 9.95 7.07
N PHE A 278 5.50 10.85 6.97
CA PHE A 278 5.59 12.01 7.87
C PHE A 278 4.42 12.98 7.69
N LEU A 279 3.92 13.13 6.45
CA LEU A 279 2.76 13.98 6.16
C LEU A 279 1.46 13.38 6.71
N HIS A 280 1.29 12.06 6.57
CA HIS A 280 0.15 11.31 7.10
C HIS A 280 0.16 11.32 8.63
N HIS A 281 1.28 11.01 9.26
CA HIS A 281 1.43 11.04 10.72
C HIS A 281 1.25 12.44 11.31
N CYS A 282 1.68 13.48 10.60
CA CYS A 282 1.38 14.86 11.00
C CYS A 282 -0.13 15.17 10.95
N PHE A 283 -0.88 14.53 10.05
CA PHE A 283 -2.33 14.63 10.04
C PHE A 283 -3.01 13.80 11.14
N ILE A 284 -2.46 12.64 11.50
CA ILE A 284 -2.94 11.87 12.65
C ILE A 284 -2.73 12.65 13.95
N ASP A 285 -1.56 13.26 14.14
CA ASP A 285 -1.32 14.15 15.28
C ASP A 285 -2.22 15.39 15.25
N TYR A 286 -2.52 15.95 14.06
CA TYR A 286 -3.54 16.99 13.91
C TYR A 286 -4.91 16.53 14.43
N VAL A 287 -5.36 15.33 14.08
CA VAL A 287 -6.64 14.77 14.55
C VAL A 287 -6.62 14.52 16.05
N TRP A 288 -5.55 13.91 16.57
CA TRP A 288 -5.39 13.66 18.00
C TRP A 288 -5.37 14.95 18.81
N GLU A 289 -4.68 15.99 18.34
CA GLU A 289 -4.68 17.28 19.02
C GLU A 289 -6.06 17.94 19.03
N HIS A 290 -6.83 17.81 17.96
CA HIS A 290 -8.22 18.28 17.94
C HIS A 290 -9.09 17.46 18.91
N PHE A 291 -8.80 16.17 19.09
CA PHE A 291 -9.43 15.36 20.13
C PHE A 291 -9.04 15.86 21.53
N ARG A 292 -7.74 16.14 21.78
CA ARG A 292 -7.23 16.59 23.08
C ARG A 292 -7.89 17.88 23.55
N GLN A 293 -8.08 18.83 22.64
CA GLN A 293 -8.83 20.09 22.89
C GLN A 293 -10.32 19.90 23.24
N ARG A 294 -10.85 18.69 23.10
CA ARG A 294 -12.25 18.34 23.39
C ARG A 294 -12.38 17.42 24.61
N GLN A 295 -11.27 16.99 25.22
CA GLN A 295 -11.33 16.11 26.39
C GLN A 295 -12.04 16.80 27.55
N THR A 296 -12.68 16.01 28.39
CA THR A 296 -13.31 16.46 29.65
C THR A 296 -12.42 16.22 30.86
N VAL A 297 -11.23 15.66 30.64
CA VAL A 297 -10.18 15.37 31.61
C VAL A 297 -8.92 16.10 31.18
N ASP A 298 -7.95 16.25 32.08
CA ASP A 298 -6.66 16.85 31.74
C ASP A 298 -5.93 16.02 30.66
N PRO A 299 -5.70 16.59 29.47
CA PRO A 299 -5.02 15.88 28.37
C PRO A 299 -3.61 15.41 28.69
N GLU A 300 -2.91 16.02 29.67
CA GLU A 300 -1.53 15.63 30.02
C GLU A 300 -1.47 14.35 30.86
N THR A 301 -2.53 14.05 31.59
CA THR A 301 -2.60 12.91 32.53
C THR A 301 -3.53 11.80 32.07
N ASP A 302 -4.32 12.00 31.01
CA ASP A 302 -5.21 10.97 30.41
C ASP A 302 -4.45 9.93 29.58
N TYR A 303 -3.48 9.23 30.19
CA TYR A 303 -2.73 8.13 29.58
C TYR A 303 -3.29 6.78 30.08
N PRO A 304 -4.03 6.02 29.25
CA PRO A 304 -4.58 4.75 29.70
C PRO A 304 -3.48 3.69 29.79
N PHE A 305 -3.35 3.02 30.93
CA PHE A 305 -2.41 1.91 31.11
C PHE A 305 -2.93 0.93 32.17
N ASP A 306 -3.09 -0.33 31.77
CA ASP A 306 -3.39 -1.47 32.63
C ASP A 306 -2.77 -2.75 32.04
N GLN A 307 -3.08 -3.91 32.60
CA GLN A 307 -2.53 -5.22 32.20
C GLN A 307 -2.80 -5.59 30.73
N ARG A 308 -3.72 -4.91 30.04
CA ARG A 308 -4.01 -5.15 28.62
C ARG A 308 -2.95 -4.55 27.69
N ALA A 309 -2.26 -3.48 28.12
CA ALA A 309 -1.23 -2.85 27.31
C ALA A 309 0.14 -3.52 27.56
N PRO A 310 0.94 -3.79 26.51
CA PRO A 310 2.27 -4.34 26.67
C PRO A 310 3.19 -3.42 27.51
N PRO A 311 4.20 -3.96 28.23
CA PRO A 311 5.13 -3.15 29.03
C PRO A 311 5.91 -2.08 28.23
N SER A 312 6.05 -2.26 26.91
CA SER A 312 6.61 -1.26 26.00
C SER A 312 5.81 0.06 25.97
N HIS A 313 4.56 0.03 26.41
CA HIS A 313 3.68 1.19 26.51
C HIS A 313 3.54 1.74 27.93
N ALA A 314 4.33 1.27 28.91
CA ALA A 314 4.28 1.84 30.26
C ALA A 314 4.55 3.35 30.23
N PRO A 315 3.81 4.17 30.98
CA PRO A 315 3.89 5.64 30.88
C PRO A 315 5.29 6.18 31.17
N ASN A 316 6.01 5.56 32.12
CA ASN A 316 7.35 5.97 32.52
C ASN A 316 8.49 5.32 31.71
N ARG A 317 8.18 4.47 30.72
CA ARG A 317 9.20 3.89 29.85
C ARG A 317 9.70 4.92 28.86
N ILE A 318 11.00 4.91 28.58
CA ILE A 318 11.61 5.75 27.54
C ILE A 318 11.15 5.30 26.15
N MET A 319 10.81 6.26 25.29
CA MET A 319 10.46 6.02 23.89
C MET A 319 11.64 5.36 23.16
N ASP A 320 11.45 4.13 22.69
CA ASP A 320 12.51 3.39 22.02
C ASP A 320 12.96 4.10 20.72
N ASN A 321 14.26 4.06 20.44
CA ASN A 321 14.91 4.52 19.20
C ASN A 321 14.85 6.01 18.83
N LEU A 322 14.21 6.87 19.63
CA LEU A 322 14.13 8.30 19.34
C LEU A 322 15.34 9.09 19.86
N GLU A 323 16.13 8.53 20.78
CA GLU A 323 17.31 9.19 21.38
C GLU A 323 17.02 10.53 22.10
N THR A 324 15.74 10.85 22.32
CA THR A 324 15.27 12.07 23.01
C THR A 324 15.22 11.91 24.52
N GLY A 325 15.35 10.68 25.03
CA GLY A 325 15.26 10.39 26.47
C GLY A 325 13.89 10.66 27.09
N LYS A 326 12.86 10.94 26.27
CA LYS A 326 11.50 11.17 26.76
C LYS A 326 10.81 9.87 27.14
N ARG A 327 10.02 9.93 28.20
CA ARG A 327 9.08 8.88 28.60
C ARG A 327 7.82 8.96 27.74
N ASN A 328 7.13 7.83 27.59
CA ASN A 328 5.91 7.71 26.80
C ASN A 328 4.84 8.74 27.21
N ILE A 329 4.65 8.99 28.51
CA ILE A 329 3.69 9.98 29.00
C ILE A 329 4.07 11.43 28.66
N GLU A 330 5.36 11.72 28.45
CA GLU A 330 5.80 13.10 28.20
C GLU A 330 5.37 13.63 26.83
N GLY A 331 5.04 12.78 25.85
CA GLY A 331 4.43 13.24 24.59
C GLY A 331 2.97 13.67 24.71
N TYR A 332 2.32 13.42 25.86
CA TYR A 332 0.99 13.94 26.18
C TYR A 332 1.02 15.38 26.70
N SER A 333 2.19 16.03 26.82
CA SER A 333 2.22 17.42 27.28
C SER A 333 1.53 18.39 26.31
N ASN A 334 0.85 19.40 26.86
CA ASN A 334 0.31 20.55 26.14
C ASN A 334 1.43 21.46 25.59
N ASP A 335 2.65 21.42 26.14
CA ASP A 335 3.77 22.25 25.68
C ASP A 335 4.04 22.11 24.16
N TYR A 336 3.78 20.93 23.58
CA TYR A 336 3.89 20.73 22.12
C TYR A 336 3.08 21.73 21.32
N THR A 337 1.83 21.93 21.73
CA THR A 337 0.84 22.73 21.02
C THR A 337 0.50 24.03 21.75
N ASP A 338 1.18 24.35 22.84
CA ASP A 338 1.15 25.65 23.51
C ASP A 338 2.41 26.47 23.26
N GLN A 339 3.57 25.82 23.14
CA GLN A 339 4.87 26.48 23.05
C GLN A 339 5.55 26.25 21.70
N TYR A 340 5.53 25.02 21.16
CA TYR A 340 6.45 24.66 20.07
C TYR A 340 5.87 24.85 18.67
N TYR A 341 4.65 24.38 18.43
CA TYR A 341 3.96 24.57 17.15
C TYR A 341 2.45 24.71 17.38
N ARG A 342 1.71 25.00 16.31
CA ARG A 342 0.24 24.89 16.26
C ARG A 342 -0.19 24.37 14.90
N TYR A 343 -1.41 23.88 14.84
CA TYR A 343 -2.03 23.48 13.59
C TYR A 343 -2.91 24.59 13.02
N ALA A 344 -2.75 24.90 11.73
CA ALA A 344 -3.78 25.60 11.00
C ALA A 344 -4.97 24.68 10.78
N ARG A 345 -6.19 25.23 10.80
CA ARG A 345 -7.39 24.44 10.48
C ARG A 345 -7.34 23.98 9.03
N SER A 346 -7.43 22.67 8.82
CA SER A 346 -7.61 22.10 7.49
C SER A 346 -8.98 22.52 6.92
N PRO A 347 -9.08 22.91 5.64
CA PRO A 347 -10.37 23.21 5.01
C PRO A 347 -11.34 22.03 5.14
N ARG A 348 -12.57 22.30 5.60
CA ARG A 348 -13.63 21.30 5.75
C ARG A 348 -14.79 21.54 4.81
N THR A 349 -15.18 22.80 4.66
CA THR A 349 -16.34 23.20 3.85
C THR A 349 -15.91 23.84 2.54
N CYS A 350 -16.81 23.79 1.57
CA CYS A 350 -16.64 24.44 0.27
C CYS A 350 -16.27 25.93 0.41
N ARG A 351 -16.87 26.64 1.37
CA ARG A 351 -16.60 28.06 1.65
C ARG A 351 -15.16 28.32 2.11
N GLN A 352 -14.50 27.31 2.69
CA GLN A 352 -13.13 27.41 3.20
C GLN A 352 -12.06 27.14 2.15
N CYS A 353 -12.40 26.59 0.97
CA CYS A 353 -11.40 26.31 -0.07
C CYS A 353 -11.76 26.79 -1.48
N ARG A 354 -13.04 27.05 -1.78
CA ARG A 354 -13.46 27.60 -3.07
C ARG A 354 -12.70 28.89 -3.38
N ASN A 355 -11.99 28.90 -4.51
CA ASN A 355 -11.19 30.02 -5.03
C ASN A 355 -10.11 30.55 -4.06
N ARG A 356 -9.69 29.74 -3.07
CA ARG A 356 -8.63 30.12 -2.12
C ARG A 356 -7.31 29.41 -2.35
N TYR A 357 -7.37 28.17 -2.83
CA TYR A 357 -6.20 27.33 -3.05
C TYR A 357 -6.34 26.63 -4.42
N PRO A 358 -5.30 26.64 -5.28
CA PRO A 358 -5.40 26.07 -6.62
C PRO A 358 -5.57 24.54 -6.61
N TYR A 359 -5.16 23.90 -5.53
CA TYR A 359 -5.18 22.45 -5.35
C TYR A 359 -6.41 21.93 -4.61
N LEU A 360 -7.37 22.80 -4.27
CA LEU A 360 -8.59 22.42 -3.57
C LEU A 360 -9.83 23.01 -4.25
N LYS A 361 -10.94 22.28 -4.20
CA LYS A 361 -12.22 22.70 -4.77
C LYS A 361 -13.39 22.32 -3.88
N CYS A 362 -14.56 22.85 -4.23
CA CYS A 362 -15.83 22.33 -3.71
C CYS A 362 -15.99 20.88 -4.15
N GLY A 363 -16.33 19.98 -3.23
CA GLY A 363 -16.52 18.56 -3.54
C GLY A 363 -17.70 18.36 -4.50
N ASP A 364 -17.45 17.59 -5.57
CA ASP A 364 -18.49 17.27 -6.56
C ASP A 364 -19.55 16.32 -5.98
N TRP A 365 -19.12 15.40 -5.12
CA TRP A 365 -19.95 14.34 -4.55
C TRP A 365 -20.61 14.73 -3.23
N TYR A 366 -19.82 15.19 -2.25
CA TYR A 366 -20.35 15.74 -1.01
C TYR A 366 -20.51 17.25 -1.15
N ARG A 367 -21.61 17.68 -1.79
CA ARG A 367 -21.92 19.10 -1.96
C ARG A 367 -21.76 19.83 -0.62
N GLY A 368 -20.92 20.85 -0.60
CA GLY A 368 -20.64 21.65 0.59
C GLY A 368 -19.39 21.26 1.39
N LEU A 369 -18.75 20.11 1.11
CA LEU A 369 -17.43 19.78 1.66
C LEU A 369 -16.30 20.28 0.76
N CYS A 370 -15.13 20.50 1.34
CA CYS A 370 -13.91 20.73 0.58
C CYS A 370 -13.32 19.42 0.07
N SER A 371 -12.73 19.43 -1.12
CA SER A 371 -12.07 18.26 -1.73
C SER A 371 -10.80 18.67 -2.46
N ALA A 372 -9.90 17.71 -2.67
CA ALA A 372 -8.77 17.85 -3.58
C ALA A 372 -9.21 18.23 -5.01
N THR A 373 -8.35 18.87 -5.79
CA THR A 373 -8.50 18.87 -7.25
C THR A 373 -7.86 17.62 -7.85
N LYS A 374 -8.27 17.27 -9.06
CA LYS A 374 -7.64 16.17 -9.80
C LYS A 374 -6.25 16.59 -10.26
N ARG A 375 -5.30 15.66 -10.32
CA ARG A 375 -4.00 15.90 -10.97
C ARG A 375 -4.22 16.33 -12.43
N PRO A 376 -3.44 17.27 -12.97
CA PRO A 376 -3.46 17.57 -14.40
C PRO A 376 -3.21 16.27 -15.17
N GLN A 377 -4.16 15.85 -16.00
CA GLN A 377 -3.91 14.75 -16.93
C GLN A 377 -3.00 15.32 -18.01
N ILE A 378 -1.70 14.99 -17.98
CA ILE A 378 -0.91 15.03 -19.20
C ILE A 378 -1.65 14.09 -20.15
N ALA A 379 -2.14 14.62 -21.26
CA ALA A 379 -2.73 13.78 -22.29
C ALA A 379 -1.63 12.80 -22.69
N ALA A 380 -1.75 11.54 -22.26
CA ALA A 380 -0.93 10.50 -22.82
C ALA A 380 -1.43 10.33 -24.26
N GLU A 381 -0.82 11.10 -25.17
CA GLU A 381 -0.83 10.79 -26.59
C GLU A 381 -0.06 9.47 -26.73
N PHE A 382 -0.75 8.36 -26.54
CA PHE A 382 -0.30 7.10 -27.10
C PHE A 382 -0.80 7.10 -28.55
N PRO A 383 0.08 7.21 -29.56
CA PRO A 383 -0.31 6.82 -30.91
C PRO A 383 -0.57 5.33 -30.84
N VAL A 384 -1.84 4.93 -30.98
CA VAL A 384 -2.18 3.53 -31.21
C VAL A 384 -2.00 3.29 -32.71
N GLU A 385 -0.76 3.14 -33.15
CA GLU A 385 -0.48 2.36 -34.35
C GLU A 385 -0.20 0.94 -33.89
N TRP A 386 -1.13 0.04 -34.23
CA TRP A 386 -0.91 -1.38 -34.13
C TRP A 386 0.03 -1.75 -35.29
N GLU A 387 1.33 -1.84 -35.04
CA GLU A 387 2.18 -2.66 -35.89
C GLU A 387 2.38 -3.99 -35.17
N SER A 388 1.95 -5.07 -35.83
CA SER A 388 2.06 -6.43 -35.31
C SER A 388 3.52 -6.85 -35.26
N TRP A 389 4.14 -6.77 -34.09
CA TRP A 389 5.39 -7.47 -33.83
C TRP A 389 5.06 -8.91 -33.45
N SER A 390 4.92 -9.77 -34.46
CA SER A 390 4.96 -11.23 -34.29
C SER A 390 6.40 -11.65 -34.05
N LEU A 391 6.82 -11.66 -32.78
CA LEU A 391 7.97 -12.45 -32.35
C LEU A 391 7.46 -13.82 -31.93
N GLU A 392 7.30 -14.71 -32.91
CA GLU A 392 7.26 -16.14 -32.63
C GLU A 392 8.68 -16.64 -32.33
N PRO A 393 8.91 -17.40 -31.25
CA PRO A 393 10.16 -18.13 -31.09
C PRO A 393 10.12 -19.36 -32.02
N THR A 394 10.76 -19.26 -33.19
CA THR A 394 10.93 -20.41 -34.07
C THR A 394 11.89 -21.41 -33.43
N PHE A 395 11.34 -22.46 -32.83
CA PHE A 395 12.06 -23.72 -32.63
C PHE A 395 12.18 -24.42 -33.99
N ALA A 396 13.40 -24.50 -34.53
CA ALA A 396 13.71 -25.39 -35.65
C ALA A 396 14.58 -26.56 -35.15
N PRO A 397 14.34 -27.80 -35.60
CA PRO A 397 15.06 -28.98 -35.14
C PRO A 397 16.42 -29.07 -35.84
N GLY A 398 17.46 -29.39 -35.08
CA GLY A 398 18.78 -29.67 -35.62
C GLY A 398 18.83 -31.00 -36.36
N ASN A 399 19.46 -31.00 -37.53
CA ASN A 399 20.19 -32.14 -38.08
C ASN A 399 21.23 -31.65 -39.12
N GLY A 400 22.51 -31.90 -38.81
CA GLY A 400 23.46 -32.52 -39.74
C GLY A 400 24.22 -31.67 -40.76
N ALA A 401 25.55 -31.66 -40.55
CA ALA A 401 26.62 -31.80 -41.57
C ALA A 401 27.18 -30.55 -42.29
N GLY A 402 28.37 -30.14 -41.84
CA GLY A 402 29.63 -30.33 -42.58
C GLY A 402 29.93 -29.46 -43.79
N ALA A 403 30.91 -28.55 -43.67
CA ALA A 403 32.16 -28.53 -44.45
C ALA A 403 32.89 -27.18 -44.29
N SER A 404 34.15 -27.27 -43.91
CA SER A 404 35.13 -26.17 -43.78
C SER A 404 35.59 -25.64 -45.14
N GLY A 405 35.59 -24.31 -45.31
CA GLY A 405 36.24 -23.63 -46.42
C GLY A 405 37.65 -23.16 -46.06
N ASN A 406 38.64 -23.57 -46.85
CA ASN A 406 40.01 -23.03 -46.89
C ASN A 406 40.15 -22.07 -48.08
N GLY A 407 40.98 -21.02 -47.94
CA GLY A 407 41.72 -20.47 -49.08
C GLY A 407 41.68 -18.96 -49.30
N ALA A 408 42.69 -18.28 -48.72
CA ALA A 408 43.61 -17.33 -49.35
C ALA A 408 43.10 -16.11 -50.16
N GLY A 409 43.73 -14.94 -49.89
CA GLY A 409 44.27 -14.10 -50.97
C GLY A 409 44.03 -12.60 -50.92
N ALA A 410 45.03 -11.89 -50.37
CA ALA A 410 45.68 -10.70 -50.94
C ALA A 410 44.97 -9.31 -51.04
N LEU A 411 45.56 -8.37 -50.27
CA LEU A 411 46.16 -7.08 -50.67
C LEU A 411 45.29 -5.95 -51.26
N GLY A 412 45.48 -4.74 -50.70
CA GLY A 412 45.53 -3.50 -51.50
C GLY A 412 44.85 -2.25 -50.91
N ASP A 413 45.57 -1.57 -50.00
CA ASP A 413 45.76 -0.12 -49.83
C ASP A 413 44.86 0.96 -50.51
N ARG A 414 44.72 2.07 -49.75
CA ARG A 414 44.55 3.51 -50.11
C ARG A 414 43.17 4.20 -49.98
N GLU A 415 43.09 5.08 -48.98
CA GLU A 415 42.43 6.42 -49.04
C GLU A 415 43.23 7.36 -50.01
N PRO A 416 42.80 8.61 -50.40
CA PRO A 416 41.83 9.52 -49.75
C PRO A 416 40.99 10.49 -50.65
N THR A 417 40.24 11.40 -50.00
CA THR A 417 39.80 12.78 -50.39
C THR A 417 38.50 13.09 -51.21
N GLN A 418 37.61 13.84 -50.52
CA GLN A 418 36.88 15.11 -50.84
C GLN A 418 36.04 15.40 -52.12
N ARG A 419 34.85 15.99 -51.85
CA ARG A 419 34.12 17.13 -52.48
C ARG A 419 33.06 16.92 -53.61
N ALA A 420 31.80 17.23 -53.23
CA ALA A 420 30.83 18.19 -53.81
C ALA A 420 30.16 18.04 -55.21
N THR A 421 28.81 17.98 -55.15
CA THR A 421 27.74 18.66 -55.94
C THR A 421 27.25 18.20 -57.32
N SER A 422 25.91 17.98 -57.39
CA SER A 422 24.89 18.60 -58.29
C SER A 422 24.15 17.78 -59.39
N LYS A 423 22.83 17.60 -59.13
CA LYS A 423 21.59 17.77 -59.97
C LYS A 423 21.22 16.89 -61.19
N GLN A 424 19.98 16.36 -61.15
CA GLN A 424 18.83 16.42 -62.10
C GLN A 424 17.75 15.42 -61.59
N ASP A 425 16.58 15.77 -61.03
CA ASP A 425 15.37 16.46 -61.50
C ASP A 425 14.52 15.68 -62.53
N LEU A 426 13.28 15.32 -62.15
CA LEU A 426 12.07 15.09 -62.98
C LEU A 426 10.87 14.80 -62.05
N GLY A 427 9.89 15.71 -62.03
CA GLY A 427 8.67 15.62 -61.22
C GLY A 427 7.45 15.00 -61.92
N ILE A 428 6.32 14.95 -61.20
CA ILE A 428 4.99 15.48 -61.58
C ILE A 428 3.92 15.06 -60.53
N THR A 429 3.08 16.05 -60.24
CA THR A 429 1.93 16.15 -59.34
C THR A 429 0.69 15.33 -59.71
N LYS A 430 -0.12 14.93 -58.71
CA LYS A 430 -1.60 14.92 -58.80
C LYS A 430 -2.25 15.28 -57.44
N LYS A 431 -3.00 16.38 -57.43
CA LYS A 431 -4.01 16.79 -56.42
C LYS A 431 -5.39 16.27 -56.84
N PHE A 432 -6.22 15.87 -55.87
CA PHE A 432 -7.67 16.12 -55.72
C PHE A 432 -8.04 15.66 -54.29
N SER A 433 -8.16 16.55 -53.30
CA SER A 433 -9.37 17.27 -52.86
C SER A 433 -10.63 16.39 -52.70
N SER A 434 -11.07 16.21 -51.44
CA SER A 434 -12.48 16.33 -51.10
C SER A 434 -12.64 16.74 -49.62
N THR A 435 -13.04 17.98 -49.42
CA THR A 435 -13.58 18.53 -48.18
C THR A 435 -14.85 17.78 -47.79
N ILE A 436 -14.92 17.24 -46.58
CA ILE A 436 -16.21 17.04 -45.89
C ILE A 436 -16.12 17.75 -44.53
N THR A 437 -16.91 18.80 -44.43
CA THR A 437 -17.20 19.58 -43.23
C THR A 437 -17.99 18.76 -42.20
N ASP A 438 -17.44 18.76 -40.99
CA ASP A 438 -18.08 18.81 -39.67
C ASP A 438 -19.38 18.00 -39.41
N LYS A 439 -19.25 16.98 -38.54
CA LYS A 439 -20.21 16.74 -37.46
C LYS A 439 -19.44 16.36 -36.19
N ARG A 440 -19.19 17.34 -35.31
CA ARG A 440 -19.00 17.22 -33.85
C ARG A 440 -18.59 15.81 -33.38
N LYS A 441 -17.30 15.49 -33.51
CA LYS A 441 -16.75 14.38 -32.73
C LYS A 441 -16.77 14.81 -31.26
N LYS A 442 -17.66 14.20 -30.48
CA LYS A 442 -17.58 14.26 -29.01
C LYS A 442 -16.11 13.97 -28.64
N PRO A 443 -15.51 14.72 -27.70
CA PRO A 443 -14.17 14.41 -27.24
C PRO A 443 -14.13 12.93 -26.82
N PRO A 444 -13.03 12.21 -27.10
CA PRO A 444 -12.92 10.82 -26.68
C PRO A 444 -13.24 10.76 -25.19
N ARG A 445 -14.15 9.85 -24.82
CA ARG A 445 -14.46 9.60 -23.41
C ARG A 445 -13.11 9.33 -22.74
N LYS A 446 -12.73 10.20 -21.79
CA LYS A 446 -11.59 9.98 -20.90
C LYS A 446 -11.64 8.53 -20.45
N ARG A 447 -10.66 7.72 -20.83
CA ARG A 447 -10.47 6.39 -20.21
C ARG A 447 -10.28 6.67 -18.73
N ARG A 448 -11.31 6.36 -17.93
CA ARG A 448 -11.21 6.37 -16.48
C ARG A 448 -10.22 5.27 -16.13
N SER A 449 -9.19 5.57 -15.36
CA SER A 449 -8.41 4.52 -14.68
C SER A 449 -9.39 3.80 -13.77
N THR A 450 -9.76 2.57 -14.13
CA THR A 450 -10.59 1.72 -13.27
C THR A 450 -9.69 0.98 -12.28
N ASP A 451 -10.29 0.37 -11.27
CA ASP A 451 -9.56 -0.48 -10.33
C ASP A 451 -8.93 -1.72 -10.99
N MET A 452 -9.48 -2.12 -12.15
CA MET A 452 -8.93 -3.21 -12.96
C MET A 452 -7.62 -2.84 -13.66
N ASP A 453 -7.37 -1.55 -13.89
CA ASP A 453 -6.22 -1.09 -14.70
C ASP A 453 -4.91 -0.99 -13.89
N SER A 454 -4.94 -1.11 -12.56
CA SER A 454 -3.76 -1.03 -11.70
C SER A 454 -3.17 -2.41 -11.40
N SER A 455 -1.94 -2.66 -11.85
CA SER A 455 -1.12 -3.82 -11.46
C SER A 455 -0.58 -3.68 -10.03
N MET A 456 -0.15 -4.79 -9.42
CA MET A 456 0.60 -4.76 -8.16
C MET A 456 2.10 -4.69 -8.43
N GLN A 457 2.78 -3.78 -7.75
CA GLN A 457 4.23 -3.75 -7.69
C GLN A 457 4.71 -4.29 -6.35
N ASN A 458 5.73 -5.16 -6.40
CA ASN A 458 6.42 -5.71 -5.24
C ASN A 458 7.92 -5.42 -5.35
N SER A 459 8.55 -5.06 -4.23
CA SER A 459 9.98 -4.75 -4.19
C SER A 459 10.87 -6.00 -4.18
N PHE A 460 10.26 -7.19 -4.07
CA PHE A 460 10.94 -8.48 -3.85
C PHE A 460 12.01 -8.41 -2.74
N LEU A 461 11.72 -7.62 -1.70
CA LEU A 461 12.62 -7.38 -0.58
C LEU A 461 12.55 -8.56 0.39
N LEU A 462 13.62 -9.34 0.47
CA LEU A 462 13.73 -10.47 1.38
C LEU A 462 14.96 -10.36 2.26
N ASP A 463 14.74 -10.28 3.57
CA ASP A 463 15.77 -10.11 4.61
C ASP A 463 16.69 -8.91 4.32
N GLY A 464 16.09 -7.80 3.86
CA GLY A 464 16.81 -6.56 3.56
C GLY A 464 17.52 -6.56 2.21
N LYS A 465 17.28 -7.54 1.33
CA LYS A 465 17.87 -7.60 -0.02
C LYS A 465 16.78 -7.67 -1.10
N PRO A 466 16.68 -6.67 -1.99
CA PRO A 466 15.74 -6.70 -3.11
C PRO A 466 16.29 -7.60 -4.23
N ASP A 467 15.74 -8.80 -4.37
CA ASP A 467 16.11 -9.74 -5.44
C ASP A 467 15.03 -10.80 -5.63
N ILE A 468 14.42 -10.83 -6.82
CA ILE A 468 13.38 -11.79 -7.18
C ILE A 468 13.84 -13.25 -7.09
N LYS A 469 15.14 -13.54 -7.32
CA LYS A 469 15.68 -14.91 -7.27
C LYS A 469 15.66 -15.53 -5.86
N ARG A 470 15.45 -14.69 -4.83
CA ARG A 470 15.28 -15.12 -3.44
C ARG A 470 13.87 -15.63 -3.14
N TRP A 471 12.98 -15.55 -4.12
CA TRP A 471 11.60 -15.97 -4.05
C TRP A 471 11.32 -17.12 -5.01
N VAL A 472 10.27 -17.88 -4.71
CA VAL A 472 9.65 -18.87 -5.58
C VAL A 472 8.15 -18.65 -5.60
N PHE A 473 7.48 -19.03 -6.68
CA PHE A 473 6.05 -18.81 -6.87
C PHE A 473 5.27 -20.09 -6.61
N ILE A 474 4.19 -19.95 -5.84
CA ILE A 474 3.22 -21.03 -5.59
C ILE A 474 1.86 -20.67 -6.21
N PRO A 475 1.10 -21.67 -6.70
CA PRO A 475 -0.25 -21.45 -7.15
C PRO A 475 -1.22 -21.50 -5.97
N VAL A 476 -2.15 -20.56 -5.92
CA VAL A 476 -3.20 -20.49 -4.90
C VAL A 476 -4.55 -20.45 -5.60
N LYS A 477 -5.41 -21.43 -5.34
CA LYS A 477 -6.76 -21.48 -5.90
C LYS A 477 -7.65 -20.48 -5.17
N ILE A 478 -8.45 -19.72 -5.92
CA ILE A 478 -9.44 -18.80 -5.37
C ILE A 478 -10.82 -19.27 -5.83
N VAL A 479 -11.69 -19.57 -4.88
CA VAL A 479 -13.11 -19.83 -5.08
C VAL A 479 -13.87 -18.62 -4.57
N HIS A 480 -14.36 -17.79 -5.48
CA HIS A 480 -15.04 -16.55 -5.16
C HIS A 480 -16.54 -16.71 -5.32
N ARG A 481 -17.29 -16.53 -4.24
CA ARG A 481 -18.75 -16.42 -4.28
C ARG A 481 -19.14 -14.96 -4.41
N ARG A 482 -20.05 -14.70 -5.35
CA ARG A 482 -20.58 -13.37 -5.62
C ARG A 482 -21.07 -12.66 -4.34
N PRO A 483 -20.66 -11.39 -4.12
CA PRO A 483 -21.25 -10.57 -3.08
C PRO A 483 -22.74 -10.32 -3.28
N SER A 484 -23.52 -10.28 -2.20
CA SER A 484 -24.94 -9.89 -2.26
C SER A 484 -25.09 -8.44 -2.74
N GLY A 485 -26.21 -8.14 -3.43
CA GLY A 485 -26.58 -6.78 -3.81
C GLY A 485 -25.87 -6.18 -5.03
N LEU A 486 -24.99 -6.92 -5.72
CA LEU A 486 -24.47 -6.50 -7.02
C LEU A 486 -25.56 -6.67 -8.09
N LEU A 487 -25.67 -5.73 -9.03
CA LEU A 487 -26.53 -5.79 -10.21
C LEU A 487 -25.72 -5.33 -11.42
N PHE A 488 -25.90 -6.00 -12.56
CA PHE A 488 -25.16 -5.72 -13.80
C PHE A 488 -26.07 -5.23 -14.94
N ASP A 489 -27.28 -4.78 -14.58
CA ASP A 489 -28.29 -4.21 -15.48
C ASP A 489 -28.67 -5.11 -16.69
N THR A 490 -28.47 -6.42 -16.57
CA THR A 490 -28.90 -7.39 -17.58
C THR A 490 -30.40 -7.63 -17.49
N LYS A 491 -31.17 -7.04 -18.42
CA LYS A 491 -32.63 -7.13 -18.43
C LYS A 491 -33.11 -8.55 -18.71
N VAL A 492 -33.95 -9.10 -17.83
CA VAL A 492 -34.65 -10.38 -18.05
C VAL A 492 -35.94 -10.14 -18.85
N ILE A 493 -36.17 -10.90 -19.91
CA ILE A 493 -37.39 -10.85 -20.71
C ILE A 493 -38.27 -12.05 -20.37
N LYS A 494 -39.48 -11.80 -19.85
CA LYS A 494 -40.47 -12.84 -19.56
C LYS A 494 -41.82 -12.43 -20.15
N ASN A 495 -42.43 -13.31 -20.94
CA ASN A 495 -43.70 -13.06 -21.61
C ASN A 495 -43.72 -11.72 -22.40
N LYS A 496 -42.65 -11.46 -23.17
CA LYS A 496 -42.44 -10.21 -23.96
C LYS A 496 -42.28 -8.93 -23.15
N ASN A 497 -42.27 -9.00 -21.82
CA ASN A 497 -42.07 -7.84 -20.95
C ASN A 497 -40.68 -7.89 -20.31
N ILE A 498 -40.07 -6.72 -20.14
CA ILE A 498 -38.89 -6.57 -19.30
C ILE A 498 -39.34 -6.77 -17.85
N VAL A 499 -38.69 -7.70 -17.17
CA VAL A 499 -38.86 -7.89 -15.73
C VAL A 499 -37.84 -6.99 -15.04
N ASP A 500 -38.30 -5.91 -14.44
CA ASP A 500 -37.45 -5.03 -13.65
C ASP A 500 -37.07 -5.66 -12.31
N GLY A 501 -35.87 -5.34 -11.81
CA GLY A 501 -35.35 -5.85 -10.54
C GLY A 501 -34.78 -7.29 -10.60
N VAL A 502 -34.75 -7.92 -11.77
CA VAL A 502 -34.13 -9.24 -11.98
C VAL A 502 -32.99 -9.10 -12.99
N ASP A 503 -31.82 -9.62 -12.63
CA ASP A 503 -30.65 -9.73 -13.50
C ASP A 503 -30.58 -11.16 -14.06
N VAL A 504 -30.16 -11.37 -15.32
CA VAL A 504 -29.94 -12.74 -15.87
C VAL A 504 -28.92 -13.52 -15.03
N TYR A 505 -28.02 -12.79 -14.38
CA TYR A 505 -27.06 -13.31 -13.42
C TYR A 505 -27.59 -13.31 -11.98
N SER A 506 -28.75 -12.68 -11.71
CA SER A 506 -29.41 -12.72 -10.40
C SER A 506 -30.03 -14.09 -10.19
N TYR A 507 -29.34 -14.86 -9.36
CA TYR A 507 -29.78 -16.17 -8.92
C TYR A 507 -30.50 -16.06 -7.57
N ASN A 508 -31.45 -15.12 -7.44
CA ASN A 508 -32.19 -14.85 -6.20
C ASN A 508 -32.91 -16.09 -5.63
N LYS A 509 -33.07 -17.16 -6.42
CA LYS A 509 -33.77 -18.39 -6.01
C LYS A 509 -32.96 -19.32 -5.07
N TYR A 510 -31.67 -19.06 -4.84
CA TYR A 510 -30.79 -19.99 -4.12
C TYR A 510 -29.96 -19.38 -2.99
N MET A 511 -30.13 -18.08 -2.71
CA MET A 511 -29.39 -17.40 -1.66
C MET A 511 -30.39 -16.83 -0.64
N ASN A 512 -30.74 -17.62 0.38
CA ASN A 512 -31.32 -17.08 1.61
C ASN A 512 -30.19 -16.40 2.39
N TYR A 513 -29.89 -15.14 2.06
CA TYR A 513 -28.96 -14.34 2.87
C TYR A 513 -29.60 -14.03 4.21
N THR A 514 -28.93 -14.40 5.31
CA THR A 514 -29.32 -13.95 6.65
C THR A 514 -28.64 -12.61 6.97
N GLU A 515 -29.15 -11.85 7.95
CA GLU A 515 -28.44 -10.64 8.42
C GLU A 515 -27.04 -10.96 9.00
N GLU A 516 -26.81 -12.22 9.39
CA GLU A 516 -25.52 -12.73 9.90
C GLU A 516 -24.42 -12.83 8.81
N ASP A 517 -24.80 -12.86 7.53
CA ASP A 517 -23.88 -12.97 6.38
C ASP A 517 -23.26 -11.62 5.95
N GLN A 518 -23.34 -10.55 6.76
CA GLN A 518 -22.87 -9.20 6.37
C GLN A 518 -21.49 -8.85 6.91
N GLN A 519 -20.44 -9.16 6.13
CA GLN A 519 -19.09 -8.63 6.40
C GLN A 519 -18.99 -7.14 6.03
N ALA A 520 -18.15 -6.42 6.76
CA ALA A 520 -17.82 -5.03 6.44
C ALA A 520 -17.13 -4.95 5.10
N ALA A 521 -17.45 -3.87 4.41
CA ALA A 521 -16.89 -3.56 3.12
C ALA A 521 -16.58 -2.08 3.01
N TYR A 522 -15.66 -1.73 2.11
CA TYR A 522 -15.34 -0.34 1.89
C TYR A 522 -16.57 0.46 1.46
N ALA A 523 -16.78 1.60 2.11
CA ALA A 523 -17.94 2.46 1.83
C ALA A 523 -17.85 3.11 0.43
N ARG A 524 -16.65 3.22 -0.13
CA ARG A 524 -16.39 3.75 -1.47
C ARG A 524 -15.62 2.70 -2.26
N ARG A 525 -16.30 2.09 -3.23
CA ARG A 525 -15.77 1.02 -4.07
C ARG A 525 -15.75 1.54 -5.51
N PHE A 526 -14.60 1.48 -6.16
CA PHE A 526 -14.52 1.70 -7.61
C PHE A 526 -14.63 0.36 -8.29
N THR A 527 -15.86 -0.15 -8.37
CA THR A 527 -16.10 -1.27 -9.27
C THR A 527 -15.88 -0.78 -10.70
N SER A 528 -15.25 -1.60 -11.53
CA SER A 528 -15.08 -1.30 -12.96
C SER A 528 -16.42 -1.14 -13.68
N GLY A 529 -17.51 -1.61 -13.06
CA GLY A 529 -18.83 -1.76 -13.66
C GLY A 529 -18.90 -2.88 -14.70
N SER A 530 -17.78 -3.57 -14.95
CA SER A 530 -17.70 -4.64 -15.96
C SER A 530 -18.18 -6.00 -15.45
N GLY A 531 -18.30 -6.17 -14.12
CA GLY A 531 -18.47 -7.47 -13.48
C GLY A 531 -17.17 -8.18 -13.14
N ALA A 532 -16.01 -7.65 -13.54
CA ALA A 532 -14.72 -8.11 -13.07
C ALA A 532 -14.32 -7.42 -11.76
N ASP A 533 -13.94 -8.24 -10.78
CA ASP A 533 -13.41 -7.82 -9.49
C ASP A 533 -12.06 -8.51 -9.22
N LYS A 534 -11.37 -8.04 -8.17
CA LYS A 534 -10.10 -8.61 -7.73
C LYS A 534 -10.26 -9.36 -6.41
N VAL A 535 -9.54 -10.47 -6.28
CA VAL A 535 -9.23 -11.12 -5.00
C VAL A 535 -7.73 -11.03 -4.80
N TYR A 536 -7.32 -10.30 -3.76
CA TYR A 536 -5.94 -10.12 -3.36
C TYR A 536 -5.48 -11.30 -2.51
N VAL A 537 -4.26 -11.76 -2.74
CA VAL A 537 -3.57 -12.77 -1.94
C VAL A 537 -2.27 -12.16 -1.44
N GLN A 538 -2.14 -12.09 -0.12
CA GLN A 538 -1.00 -11.51 0.57
C GLN A 538 -0.20 -12.60 1.26
N VAL A 539 1.13 -12.49 1.16
CA VAL A 539 2.10 -13.35 1.83
C VAL A 539 2.90 -12.49 2.82
N ASP A 540 2.93 -12.93 4.06
CA ASP A 540 3.70 -12.33 5.15
C ASP A 540 4.73 -13.35 5.67
N GLY A 541 6.01 -13.01 5.60
CA GLY A 541 7.09 -13.85 6.10
C GLY A 541 7.05 -14.04 7.62
N MET A 542 6.92 -15.29 8.06
CA MET A 542 6.90 -15.64 9.48
C MET A 542 8.32 -15.99 9.96
N SER A 543 9.11 -16.69 9.15
CA SER A 543 10.53 -17.01 9.44
C SER A 543 11.53 -16.06 8.77
N TYR A 544 11.07 -14.99 8.10
CA TYR A 544 11.89 -14.07 7.33
C TYR A 544 11.23 -12.68 7.24
N ASN A 545 11.99 -11.64 6.87
CA ASN A 545 11.44 -10.31 6.62
C ASN A 545 11.16 -10.16 5.12
N GLY A 546 9.91 -10.31 4.74
CA GLY A 546 9.47 -10.14 3.38
C GLY A 546 7.96 -10.12 3.30
N LYS A 547 7.44 -9.32 2.37
CA LYS A 547 6.02 -9.21 2.06
C LYS A 547 5.83 -9.31 0.56
N TYR A 548 4.80 -10.03 0.15
CA TYR A 548 4.39 -10.09 -1.25
C TYR A 548 2.86 -9.98 -1.33
N ILE A 549 2.36 -9.30 -2.35
CA ILE A 549 0.93 -9.22 -2.61
C ILE A 549 0.68 -9.25 -4.11
N ASP A 550 -0.32 -10.02 -4.51
CA ASP A 550 -0.83 -10.03 -5.88
C ASP A 550 -2.34 -10.26 -5.86
N TYR A 551 -2.98 -10.31 -7.01
CA TYR A 551 -4.40 -10.60 -7.11
C TYR A 551 -4.70 -11.54 -8.28
N THR A 552 -5.90 -12.12 -8.21
CA THR A 552 -6.53 -12.73 -9.37
C THR A 552 -7.81 -12.00 -9.72
N ILE A 553 -8.20 -12.07 -10.99
CA ILE A 553 -9.45 -11.50 -11.48
C ILE A 553 -10.54 -12.54 -11.36
N VAL A 554 -11.70 -12.14 -10.85
CA VAL A 554 -12.89 -12.99 -10.71
C VAL A 554 -14.08 -12.33 -11.41
N ASP A 555 -14.95 -13.16 -11.98
CA ASP A 555 -16.22 -12.74 -12.55
C ASP A 555 -17.29 -12.73 -11.45
N SER A 556 -17.66 -11.54 -10.99
CA SER A 556 -18.70 -11.33 -9.99
C SER A 556 -20.12 -11.34 -10.55
N ARG A 557 -20.28 -11.51 -11.87
CA ARG A 557 -21.58 -11.79 -12.47
C ARG A 557 -22.00 -13.23 -12.13
N LEU A 558 -21.07 -14.17 -12.22
CA LEU A 558 -21.34 -15.56 -11.92
C LEU A 558 -21.54 -15.80 -10.40
N PRO A 559 -22.43 -16.72 -9.99
CA PRO A 559 -22.63 -17.04 -8.58
C PRO A 559 -21.35 -17.52 -7.87
N VAL A 560 -20.54 -18.31 -8.57
CA VAL A 560 -19.25 -18.83 -8.14
C VAL A 560 -18.28 -18.73 -9.31
N THR A 561 -17.08 -18.24 -9.04
CA THR A 561 -15.97 -18.20 -9.99
C THR A 561 -14.74 -18.83 -9.35
N GLU A 562 -14.03 -19.66 -10.11
CA GLU A 562 -12.73 -20.19 -9.72
C GLU A 562 -11.62 -19.53 -10.53
N SER A 563 -10.54 -19.16 -9.85
CA SER A 563 -9.33 -18.63 -10.48
C SER A 563 -8.08 -19.07 -9.73
N VAL A 564 -6.90 -18.70 -10.23
CA VAL A 564 -5.61 -18.95 -9.56
C VAL A 564 -4.86 -17.63 -9.45
N ALA A 565 -4.28 -17.40 -8.28
CA ALA A 565 -3.26 -16.38 -8.06
C ALA A 565 -1.89 -17.06 -7.94
N PHE A 566 -0.84 -16.42 -8.44
CA PHE A 566 0.53 -16.87 -8.25
C PHE A 566 1.20 -15.93 -7.26
N VAL A 567 1.58 -16.45 -6.09
CA VAL A 567 2.19 -15.64 -5.04
C VAL A 567 3.60 -16.10 -4.73
N ALA A 568 4.45 -15.13 -4.44
CA ALA A 568 5.84 -15.37 -4.12
C ALA A 568 6.02 -15.64 -2.62
N VAL A 569 6.72 -16.73 -2.30
CA VAL A 569 7.19 -17.08 -0.95
C VAL A 569 8.71 -17.21 -0.98
N LYS A 570 9.36 -17.22 0.19
CA LYS A 570 10.83 -17.36 0.26
C LYS A 570 11.30 -18.65 -0.42
N ASN A 571 12.39 -18.56 -1.16
CA ASN A 571 13.00 -19.74 -1.76
C ASN A 571 13.53 -20.67 -0.65
N PRO A 572 13.05 -21.93 -0.55
CA PRO A 572 13.43 -22.84 0.53
C PRO A 572 14.92 -23.25 0.50
N LYS A 573 15.62 -23.02 -0.63
CA LYS A 573 17.07 -23.19 -0.75
C LYS A 573 17.87 -22.26 0.18
N LEU A 574 17.27 -21.16 0.65
CA LEU A 574 17.96 -20.17 1.48
C LEU A 574 17.95 -20.54 2.97
N ASN A 575 16.82 -21.06 3.48
CA ASN A 575 16.55 -21.60 4.82
C ASN A 575 15.02 -21.73 5.02
N SER A 576 14.56 -21.78 6.28
CA SER A 576 13.14 -21.85 6.66
C SER A 576 12.26 -20.85 5.91
N SER A 577 11.22 -21.35 5.26
CA SER A 577 10.25 -20.59 4.47
C SER A 577 8.83 -20.75 5.03
N ILE A 578 8.66 -20.36 6.29
CA ILE A 578 7.35 -20.31 6.92
C ILE A 578 6.72 -18.96 6.57
N SER A 579 5.54 -19.00 5.96
CA SER A 579 4.80 -17.81 5.52
C SER A 579 3.34 -17.91 5.96
N TYR A 580 2.75 -16.81 6.39
CA TYR A 580 1.30 -16.71 6.52
C TYR A 580 0.73 -16.15 5.23
N ILE A 581 -0.24 -16.86 4.67
CA ILE A 581 -0.92 -16.45 3.45
C ILE A 581 -2.37 -16.12 3.81
N SER A 582 -2.83 -14.97 3.37
CA SER A 582 -4.20 -14.51 3.56
C SER A 582 -4.77 -13.98 2.25
N ALA A 583 -6.09 -13.99 2.13
CA ALA A 583 -6.76 -13.45 0.96
C ALA A 583 -8.01 -12.67 1.34
N TYR A 584 -8.29 -11.64 0.56
CA TYR A 584 -9.46 -10.78 0.69
C TYR A 584 -9.83 -10.22 -0.68
N ASP A 585 -11.11 -9.93 -0.87
CA ASP A 585 -11.55 -9.33 -2.13
C ASP A 585 -11.48 -7.80 -2.12
N SER A 586 -11.61 -7.21 -3.30
CA SER A 586 -11.70 -5.76 -3.52
C SER A 586 -12.88 -5.08 -2.79
N HIS A 587 -13.80 -5.85 -2.23
CA HIS A 587 -14.88 -5.33 -1.39
C HIS A 587 -14.46 -5.23 0.08
N GLY A 588 -13.33 -5.84 0.47
CA GLY A 588 -12.90 -5.94 1.86
C GLY A 588 -13.48 -7.15 2.58
N ARG A 589 -14.05 -8.13 1.86
CA ARG A 589 -14.45 -9.42 2.44
C ARG A 589 -13.24 -10.31 2.59
N ILE A 590 -13.22 -11.11 3.64
CA ILE A 590 -12.14 -12.07 3.87
C ILE A 590 -12.41 -13.39 3.18
N CYS A 591 -11.34 -14.06 2.76
CA CYS A 591 -11.39 -15.40 2.22
C CYS A 591 -10.76 -16.40 3.20
N ARG A 592 -11.37 -17.59 3.29
CA ARG A 592 -11.01 -18.65 4.24
C ARG A 592 -9.98 -19.60 3.63
N PRO A 593 -8.85 -19.89 4.30
CA PRO A 593 -7.84 -20.82 3.79
C PRO A 593 -8.29 -22.29 3.98
N TYR A 594 -8.06 -23.08 2.94
CA TYR A 594 -8.21 -24.52 2.94
C TYR A 594 -6.96 -25.15 2.35
N CYS A 595 -6.41 -26.15 3.04
CA CYS A 595 -5.18 -26.82 2.66
C CYS A 595 -5.47 -28.24 2.20
N HIS A 596 -4.74 -28.67 1.19
CA HIS A 596 -4.84 -30.01 0.63
C HIS A 596 -4.08 -31.01 1.51
N SER A 597 -4.76 -32.05 1.99
CA SER A 597 -4.12 -33.13 2.74
C SER A 597 -3.57 -34.19 1.78
N TYR A 598 -2.25 -34.38 1.78
CA TYR A 598 -1.60 -35.44 0.99
C TYR A 598 -1.43 -36.70 1.86
N GLY A 599 -2.45 -37.58 1.87
CA GLY A 599 -2.38 -38.89 2.55
C GLY A 599 -3.74 -39.48 2.93
N SER A 600 -3.94 -40.78 2.65
CA SER A 600 -5.13 -41.64 2.86
C SER A 600 -6.37 -41.32 1.99
N ASN A 601 -6.52 -42.06 0.88
CA ASN A 601 -7.71 -42.34 0.05
C ASN A 601 -8.73 -41.23 -0.29
N SER A 602 -8.46 -39.95 -0.01
CA SER A 602 -9.31 -38.86 -0.50
C SER A 602 -8.47 -37.59 -0.75
N ASN A 603 -8.56 -37.07 -1.98
CA ASN A 603 -7.97 -35.82 -2.43
C ASN A 603 -8.88 -34.67 -1.94
N GLN A 604 -8.79 -34.32 -0.66
CA GLN A 604 -9.74 -33.38 -0.02
C GLN A 604 -9.03 -32.17 0.58
N TYR A 605 -9.65 -31.00 0.37
CA TYR A 605 -9.28 -29.74 1.00
C TYR A 605 -9.97 -29.63 2.37
N GLY A 606 -9.20 -29.40 3.42
CA GLY A 606 -9.70 -29.14 4.78
C GLY A 606 -9.41 -27.71 5.22
N LYS A 607 -10.15 -27.20 6.22
CA LYS A 607 -9.83 -25.91 6.86
C LYS A 607 -8.41 -25.96 7.42
N CYS A 608 -7.66 -24.87 7.26
CA CYS A 608 -6.29 -24.77 7.77
C CYS A 608 -5.98 -23.37 8.32
N SER A 609 -4.81 -23.22 8.91
CA SER A 609 -4.33 -21.95 9.48
C SER A 609 -4.00 -20.89 8.42
N GLY A 610 -3.73 -21.30 7.18
CA GLY A 610 -3.12 -20.43 6.15
C GLY A 610 -1.62 -20.17 6.38
N VAL A 611 -1.02 -20.73 7.43
CA VAL A 611 0.43 -20.73 7.63
C VAL A 611 1.00 -21.95 6.92
N VAL A 612 1.91 -21.70 5.99
CA VAL A 612 2.51 -22.75 5.17
C VAL A 612 4.02 -22.80 5.42
N ASN A 613 4.55 -24.03 5.49
CA ASN A 613 5.98 -24.29 5.47
C ASN A 613 6.36 -24.86 4.10
N LEU A 614 7.33 -24.22 3.45
CA LEU A 614 7.85 -24.67 2.16
C LEU A 614 9.26 -25.27 2.33
N THR A 615 9.45 -26.48 1.80
CA THR A 615 10.73 -27.21 1.83
C THR A 615 11.19 -27.64 0.43
N GLU A 616 12.44 -28.07 0.30
CA GLU A 616 13.00 -28.60 -0.95
C GLU A 616 12.52 -30.02 -1.33
N GLU A 617 11.83 -30.70 -0.41
CA GLU A 617 11.36 -32.07 -0.59
C GLU A 617 10.36 -32.21 -1.75
N LYS A 618 10.16 -33.42 -2.28
CA LYS A 618 9.16 -33.67 -3.32
C LYS A 618 7.79 -34.03 -2.71
N PRO A 619 6.66 -33.77 -3.40
CA PRO A 619 6.54 -33.03 -4.66
C PRO A 619 6.85 -31.53 -4.47
N LYS A 620 7.48 -30.92 -5.49
CA LYS A 620 7.69 -29.47 -5.54
C LYS A 620 6.42 -28.82 -6.07
N LEU A 621 5.73 -28.07 -5.22
CA LEU A 621 4.48 -27.37 -5.53
C LEU A 621 4.72 -25.88 -5.81
N TYR A 622 5.90 -25.55 -6.34
CA TYR A 622 6.38 -24.20 -6.60
C TYR A 622 7.30 -24.19 -7.82
N GLY A 623 7.47 -23.01 -8.44
CA GLY A 623 8.45 -22.75 -9.51
C GLY A 623 9.30 -21.51 -9.20
N GLU A 624 10.44 -21.36 -9.87
CA GLU A 624 11.33 -20.20 -9.73
C GLU A 624 10.74 -18.94 -10.41
N ASP A 625 9.82 -19.13 -11.36
CA ASP A 625 9.03 -18.08 -11.99
C ASP A 625 7.57 -18.50 -12.23
N VAL A 626 6.74 -17.55 -12.64
CA VAL A 626 5.30 -17.77 -12.92
C VAL A 626 5.09 -18.76 -14.05
N GLY A 627 5.99 -18.84 -15.04
CA GLY A 627 5.91 -19.78 -16.16
C GLY A 627 6.11 -21.22 -15.71
N GLU A 628 7.14 -21.47 -14.89
CA GLU A 628 7.43 -22.81 -14.35
C GLU A 628 6.28 -23.33 -13.48
N VAL A 629 5.78 -22.50 -12.55
CA VAL A 629 4.64 -22.91 -11.70
C VAL A 629 3.35 -23.08 -12.51
N THR A 630 3.17 -22.36 -13.63
CA THR A 630 2.03 -22.56 -14.54
C THR A 630 2.09 -23.93 -15.22
N GLN A 631 3.29 -24.42 -15.56
CA GLN A 631 3.45 -25.77 -16.12
C GLN A 631 3.06 -26.88 -15.13
N LEU A 632 3.10 -26.62 -13.82
CA LEU A 632 2.59 -27.56 -12.82
C LEU A 632 1.07 -27.72 -12.90
N LEU A 633 0.35 -26.69 -13.36
CA LEU A 633 -1.11 -26.68 -13.45
C LEU A 633 -1.63 -27.15 -14.80
N TYR A 634 -0.96 -26.77 -15.89
CA TYR A 634 -1.44 -27.02 -17.25
C TYR A 634 -0.55 -28.04 -17.97
N LYS A 635 -1.17 -29.15 -18.40
CA LYS A 635 -0.52 -30.15 -19.26
C LYS A 635 -0.95 -29.91 -20.70
N SER A 636 0.02 -29.76 -21.60
CA SER A 636 -0.23 -29.73 -23.04
C SER A 636 -0.37 -31.16 -23.56
N GLY A 637 -1.53 -31.52 -24.11
CA GLY A 637 -1.69 -32.78 -24.84
C GLY A 637 -1.12 -32.67 -26.25
N LYS A 638 -0.52 -33.74 -26.80
CA LYS A 638 -0.17 -33.79 -28.23
C LYS A 638 -1.44 -33.66 -29.07
N GLY A 639 -1.69 -32.48 -29.65
CA GLY A 639 -2.87 -32.20 -30.49
C GLY A 639 -4.21 -32.08 -29.75
N LYS A 640 -4.22 -32.10 -28.40
CA LYS A 640 -5.39 -31.88 -27.56
C LYS A 640 -5.05 -30.70 -26.66
N GLY A 641 -5.87 -29.65 -26.65
CA GLY A 641 -5.60 -28.39 -25.95
C GLY A 641 -5.21 -28.54 -24.47
N PHE A 642 -4.90 -27.43 -23.80
CA PHE A 642 -4.44 -27.46 -22.41
C PHE A 642 -5.49 -28.05 -21.46
N SER A 643 -5.08 -29.03 -20.65
CA SER A 643 -5.87 -29.53 -19.52
C SER A 643 -5.27 -29.02 -18.21
N ARG A 644 -6.10 -28.40 -17.37
CA ARG A 644 -5.72 -27.97 -16.02
C ARG A 644 -5.92 -29.11 -15.01
N SER A 645 -4.94 -29.33 -14.14
CA SER A 645 -5.06 -30.19 -12.95
C SER A 645 -4.81 -29.37 -11.69
N ASP A 646 -5.74 -29.46 -10.73
CA ASP A 646 -5.63 -28.79 -9.42
C ASP A 646 -4.86 -29.66 -8.39
N GLU A 647 -4.38 -30.86 -8.76
CA GLU A 647 -3.64 -31.78 -7.85
C GLU A 647 -2.36 -31.15 -7.26
N ASN A 648 -1.77 -30.19 -7.98
CA ASN A 648 -0.55 -29.49 -7.57
C ASN A 648 -0.82 -28.17 -6.85
N ILE A 649 -2.09 -27.87 -6.52
CA ILE A 649 -2.44 -26.73 -5.69
C ILE A 649 -2.64 -27.24 -4.26
N PHE A 650 -1.86 -26.73 -3.33
CA PHE A 650 -2.00 -27.08 -1.91
C PHE A 650 -2.92 -26.12 -1.17
N LEU A 651 -2.96 -24.84 -1.54
CA LEU A 651 -3.74 -23.82 -0.82
C LEU A 651 -4.88 -23.29 -1.70
N SER A 652 -6.09 -23.30 -1.15
CA SER A 652 -7.28 -22.70 -1.75
C SER A 652 -7.91 -21.71 -0.78
N PHE A 653 -8.39 -20.57 -1.28
CA PHE A 653 -9.19 -19.62 -0.52
C PHE A 653 -10.63 -19.60 -0.99
N TYR A 654 -11.56 -19.65 -0.04
CA TYR A 654 -13.00 -19.53 -0.29
C TYR A 654 -13.48 -18.17 0.20
N CYS A 655 -13.85 -17.28 -0.73
CA CYS A 655 -14.35 -15.94 -0.43
C CYS A 655 -15.89 -15.97 -0.42
N ASP A 656 -16.48 -16.20 0.76
CA ASP A 656 -17.94 -16.21 0.98
C ASP A 656 -18.32 -15.57 2.32
N PHE A 657 -19.57 -15.74 2.76
CA PHE A 657 -20.16 -14.98 3.86
C PHE A 657 -20.43 -15.77 5.15
N HIS A 658 -20.32 -17.10 5.10
CA HIS A 658 -20.98 -17.97 6.07
C HIS A 658 -20.19 -18.24 7.36
N GLU A 659 -18.88 -18.04 7.36
CA GLU A 659 -18.06 -18.33 8.54
C GLU A 659 -16.95 -17.32 8.75
N ILE A 660 -16.59 -17.14 10.03
CA ILE A 660 -15.40 -16.40 10.43
C ILE A 660 -14.17 -17.26 10.12
N PRO A 661 -13.17 -16.76 9.36
CA PRO A 661 -12.02 -17.58 8.91
C PRO A 661 -11.13 -18.15 10.00
N TRP A 662 -11.22 -17.62 11.21
CA TRP A 662 -10.28 -17.88 12.31
C TRP A 662 -10.95 -18.55 13.52
N GLY A 663 -12.22 -18.97 13.38
CA GLY A 663 -12.91 -19.74 14.41
C GLY A 663 -12.43 -21.20 14.41
N LYS A 664 -12.13 -21.73 15.60
CA LYS A 664 -11.94 -23.18 15.80
C LYS A 664 -13.25 -23.93 15.59
#